data_AF-A0A1G6SYM6-F1
#
_entry.id   AF-A0A1G6SYM6-F1
#
_cell.length_a   1.000
_cell.length_b   1.000
_cell.length_c   1.000
_cell.angle_alpha   90.00
_cell.angle_beta   90.00
_cell.angle_gamma   90.00
#
_symmetry.space_group_name_H-M   'P 1'
#
loop_
_entity.id
_entity.type
_entity.pdbx_description
1 polymer ?
#
loop_
_entity_poly.entity_id
_entity_poly.type
_entity_poly.pdbx_seq_one_letter_code
_entity_poly.pdbx_strand_id
1 'polypeptide(L)'
;MYDTTQKSDPLLPPTEAEKALINTINTSPAWNREKVLSDLTEHLKVAVKIELATLPIYLYTYYSINRTPEGFPSTNVTRFADEAGGLIMSVAVEEMLHMSLASNILDSLGQDPELYGNSPWPYPANLPGHTYLGPDGKAMQIPLAPFSLEQMWQFLEIEYPAMPDAPPQPGAWSTIGQVYSYVRCLILSKYITDADFNQRQTASQIQDTNYSPNNIDTAYPTGSFDKKCPVPTPTAGSAATVAEFSSRDDSHAGGVQLLTVNSKESALLAIQTIDAQGEGYDFTKFDDPSDQEFSHYYKFLTLQSNLEGYDPAHEKIPHQNPTPPAPAATTITNSDLASFVYNVPTNPVAANYEDGFNDCANVVNGLYQYMLIMTETIFKIPPAQQKLYFNQSLHRSMIWILDKVIQAMRVQQAPIKGSCLTVAFAPSFENVDLGTRDKAFGNLCHMVIKLNKKIGTEKWYTDDIQGYINMIPSLFDVSPYWTSGIVPADVLDANVAAAKAATTFKTYPASAPNPPSMVCDITPYQGIPKFPQYPPKDIGADEVRHACMGLNSCKGQGRTRDNACAGQGYCSTALAYNYAKPGEPIVSDHTCHVKNNCAGQGGCGLYGTAEEQYNDPSNNACATKGSCATPINAERFSTMGKNQGKSVWVRAREIFETETYPELRKKKPHLPEKPGTVPHPNLFQYGPTIQWIQDYSGQGMTACGASGMSGAGSCS
;
A
#
# COMPACT_ATOMS: atom_id res chain seq x y z
N MET A 1 10.99 -11.02 6.78
CA MET A 1 12.13 -11.14 5.86
C MET A 1 11.74 -12.17 4.83
N TYR A 2 11.60 -11.74 3.58
CA TYR A 2 11.44 -12.65 2.46
C TYR A 2 12.73 -13.46 2.28
N ASP A 3 12.58 -14.68 1.78
CA ASP A 3 13.69 -15.61 1.68
C ASP A 3 14.65 -15.18 0.57
N THR A 4 15.75 -14.51 0.95
CA THR A 4 16.85 -14.12 0.05
C THR A 4 17.53 -15.31 -0.66
N THR A 5 17.10 -16.55 -0.40
CA THR A 5 17.60 -17.75 -1.08
C THR A 5 16.83 -18.11 -2.35
N GLN A 6 15.71 -17.43 -2.65
CA GLN A 6 15.02 -17.59 -3.93
C GLN A 6 15.93 -17.05 -5.05
N LYS A 7 16.24 -17.87 -6.06
CA LYS A 7 17.03 -17.42 -7.21
C LYS A 7 16.21 -16.37 -7.95
N SER A 8 16.82 -15.22 -8.23
CA SER A 8 16.23 -14.20 -9.11
C SER A 8 15.95 -14.80 -10.48
N ASP A 9 14.95 -14.23 -11.15
CA ASP A 9 14.73 -14.52 -12.56
C ASP A 9 15.98 -14.15 -13.36
N PRO A 10 16.30 -14.92 -14.41
CA PRO A 10 17.37 -14.54 -15.30
C PRO A 10 17.04 -13.20 -15.96
N LEU A 11 18.03 -12.31 -16.04
CA LEU A 11 17.93 -11.12 -16.87
C LEU A 11 17.66 -11.55 -18.32
N LEU A 12 16.60 -11.02 -18.90
CA LEU A 12 16.30 -11.23 -20.31
C LEU A 12 17.49 -10.75 -21.17
N PRO A 13 17.86 -11.44 -22.26
CA PRO A 13 18.89 -10.97 -23.17
C PRO A 13 18.38 -9.74 -23.95
N PRO A 14 19.28 -8.85 -24.44
CA PRO A 14 18.83 -7.71 -25.22
C PRO A 14 18.20 -8.14 -26.56
N THR A 15 17.19 -7.40 -27.02
CA THR A 15 16.56 -7.60 -28.34
C THR A 15 17.50 -7.19 -29.49
N GLU A 16 17.12 -7.44 -30.74
CA GLU A 16 17.96 -7.05 -31.88
C GLU A 16 18.00 -5.52 -32.05
N ALA A 17 16.88 -4.84 -31.82
CA ALA A 17 16.80 -3.39 -31.79
C ALA A 17 17.66 -2.79 -30.66
N GLU A 18 17.64 -3.39 -29.46
CA GLU A 18 18.50 -2.99 -28.35
C GLU A 18 19.98 -3.20 -28.69
N LYS A 19 20.36 -4.35 -29.23
CA LYS A 19 21.74 -4.62 -29.67
C LYS A 19 22.22 -3.58 -30.68
N ALA A 20 21.37 -3.20 -31.63
CA ALA A 20 21.70 -2.19 -32.64
C ALA A 20 21.97 -0.81 -31.99
N LEU A 21 21.14 -0.39 -31.03
CA LEU A 21 21.35 0.86 -30.29
C LEU A 21 22.59 0.79 -29.39
N ILE A 22 22.79 -0.30 -28.64
CA ILE A 22 23.98 -0.52 -27.80
C ILE A 22 25.25 -0.45 -28.66
N ASN A 23 25.26 -1.08 -29.82
CA ASN A 23 26.39 -1.01 -30.75
C ASN A 23 26.63 0.42 -31.25
N THR A 24 25.56 1.17 -31.56
CA THR A 24 25.64 2.58 -31.97
C THR A 24 26.25 3.43 -30.86
N ILE A 25 25.77 3.30 -29.62
CA ILE A 25 26.31 3.97 -28.44
C ILE A 25 27.79 3.63 -28.27
N ASN A 26 28.16 2.36 -28.42
CA ASN A 26 29.53 1.89 -28.18
C ASN A 26 30.54 2.29 -29.27
N THR A 27 30.11 2.60 -30.49
CA THR A 27 31.01 2.78 -31.64
C THR A 27 31.00 4.17 -32.25
N SER A 28 29.89 4.91 -32.14
CA SER A 28 29.79 6.24 -32.72
C SER A 28 30.56 7.29 -31.91
N PRO A 29 31.27 8.24 -32.57
CA PRO A 29 31.99 9.32 -31.88
C PRO A 29 31.06 10.35 -31.21
N ALA A 30 29.75 10.30 -31.50
CA ALA A 30 28.76 11.15 -30.84
C ALA A 30 28.50 10.75 -29.38
N TRP A 31 28.94 9.56 -28.97
CA TRP A 31 28.73 9.02 -27.63
C TRP A 31 30.02 8.95 -26.85
N ASN A 32 29.95 9.43 -25.61
CA ASN A 32 31.00 9.30 -24.61
C ASN A 32 30.35 9.04 -23.24
N ARG A 33 31.17 8.77 -22.23
CA ARG A 33 30.70 8.44 -20.89
C ARG A 33 29.84 9.54 -20.26
N GLU A 34 30.24 10.80 -20.40
CA GLU A 34 29.50 11.94 -19.87
C GLU A 34 28.10 12.03 -20.47
N LYS A 35 28.00 11.91 -21.80
CA LYS A 35 26.71 11.91 -22.50
C LYS A 35 25.83 10.74 -22.06
N VAL A 36 26.37 9.52 -21.97
CA VAL A 36 25.56 8.35 -21.56
C VAL A 36 25.04 8.51 -20.12
N LEU A 37 25.85 9.03 -19.20
CA LEU A 37 25.41 9.29 -17.83
C LEU A 37 24.34 10.40 -17.76
N SER A 38 24.50 11.46 -18.56
CA SER A 38 23.51 12.54 -18.67
C SER A 38 22.19 12.01 -19.23
N ASP A 39 22.22 11.32 -20.37
CA ASP A 39 21.03 10.74 -21.00
C ASP A 39 20.38 9.74 -20.03
N LEU A 40 21.14 8.87 -19.37
CA LEU A 40 20.60 7.89 -18.40
C LEU A 40 19.85 8.60 -17.26
N THR A 41 20.46 9.65 -16.71
CA THR A 41 19.86 10.44 -15.62
C THR A 41 18.59 11.14 -16.08
N GLU A 42 18.59 11.76 -17.25
CA GLU A 42 17.43 12.48 -17.80
C GLU A 42 16.25 11.53 -18.05
N HIS A 43 16.51 10.34 -18.60
CA HIS A 43 15.45 9.39 -18.92
C HIS A 43 14.93 8.66 -17.68
N LEU A 44 15.76 8.45 -16.65
CA LEU A 44 15.27 7.97 -15.35
C LEU A 44 14.39 9.01 -14.65
N LYS A 45 14.67 10.31 -14.79
CA LYS A 45 13.78 11.37 -14.31
C LYS A 45 12.45 11.37 -15.07
N VAL A 46 12.46 11.06 -16.36
CA VAL A 46 11.23 10.86 -17.15
C VAL A 46 10.47 9.63 -16.66
N ALA A 47 11.16 8.49 -16.46
CA ALA A 47 10.57 7.26 -15.93
C ALA A 47 9.85 7.51 -14.59
N VAL A 48 10.51 8.13 -13.61
CA VAL A 48 9.89 8.51 -12.32
C VAL A 48 8.62 9.36 -12.52
N LYS A 49 8.60 10.25 -13.51
CA LYS A 49 7.41 11.07 -13.81
C LYS A 49 6.31 10.29 -14.52
N ILE A 50 6.64 9.29 -15.33
CA ILE A 50 5.67 8.37 -15.94
C ILE A 50 4.96 7.59 -14.85
N GLU A 51 5.71 6.94 -13.95
CA GLU A 51 5.12 6.15 -12.84
C GLU A 51 4.30 7.05 -11.88
N LEU A 52 4.77 8.28 -11.62
CA LEU A 52 3.98 9.25 -10.86
C LEU A 52 2.69 9.67 -11.59
N ALA A 53 2.71 9.69 -12.93
CA ALA A 53 1.58 10.16 -13.73
C ALA A 53 0.38 9.22 -13.63
N THR A 54 0.61 7.92 -13.57
CA THR A 54 -0.44 6.88 -13.52
C THR A 54 -1.19 6.88 -12.18
N LEU A 55 -0.52 7.22 -11.07
CA LEU A 55 -1.08 7.11 -9.72
C LEU A 55 -2.38 7.91 -9.51
N PRO A 56 -2.48 9.23 -9.79
CA PRO A 56 -3.74 9.95 -9.64
C PRO A 56 -4.86 9.41 -10.54
N ILE A 57 -4.52 8.94 -11.74
CA ILE A 57 -5.48 8.40 -12.72
C ILE A 57 -6.12 7.13 -12.15
N TYR A 58 -5.33 6.17 -11.69
CA TYR A 58 -5.82 4.91 -11.12
C TYR A 58 -6.53 5.13 -9.79
N LEU A 59 -5.97 5.95 -8.92
CA LEU A 59 -6.58 6.23 -7.62
C LEU A 59 -7.91 6.98 -7.76
N TYR A 60 -8.04 7.94 -8.69
CA TYR A 60 -9.29 8.66 -8.90
C TYR A 60 -10.42 7.70 -9.33
N THR A 61 -10.13 6.80 -10.27
CA THR A 61 -11.07 5.76 -10.69
C THR A 61 -11.37 4.78 -9.56
N TYR A 62 -10.37 4.33 -8.79
CA TYR A 62 -10.58 3.50 -7.60
C TYR A 62 -11.52 4.15 -6.59
N TYR A 63 -11.32 5.44 -6.27
CA TYR A 63 -12.16 6.17 -5.33
C TYR A 63 -13.58 6.39 -5.84
N SER A 64 -13.83 6.30 -7.15
CA SER A 64 -15.18 6.31 -7.70
C SER A 64 -15.96 5.02 -7.40
N ILE A 65 -15.30 3.92 -7.02
CA ILE A 65 -15.94 2.62 -6.79
C ILE A 65 -16.32 2.46 -5.31
N ASN A 66 -17.60 2.22 -5.04
CA ASN A 66 -18.07 1.63 -3.79
C ASN A 66 -17.84 0.11 -3.85
N ARG A 67 -16.76 -0.35 -3.22
CA ARG A 67 -16.35 -1.76 -3.22
C ARG A 67 -17.27 -2.69 -2.44
N THR A 68 -17.98 -2.16 -1.44
CA THR A 68 -18.92 -2.93 -0.62
C THR A 68 -20.33 -2.35 -0.72
N PRO A 69 -20.95 -2.36 -1.91
CA PRO A 69 -22.29 -1.82 -2.09
C PRO A 69 -23.33 -2.65 -1.34
N GLU A 70 -24.57 -2.14 -1.25
CA GLU A 70 -25.66 -2.84 -0.58
C GLU A 70 -25.83 -4.26 -1.15
N GLY A 71 -25.94 -5.24 -0.25
CA GLY A 71 -26.03 -6.66 -0.65
C GLY A 71 -24.70 -7.39 -0.87
N PHE A 72 -23.55 -6.71 -0.85
CA PHE A 72 -22.23 -7.36 -0.92
C PHE A 72 -22.09 -8.49 0.13
N PRO A 73 -21.53 -9.67 -0.22
CA PRO A 73 -21.01 -10.14 -1.52
C PRO A 73 -22.00 -11.05 -2.28
N SER A 74 -23.30 -10.84 -2.11
CA SER A 74 -24.33 -11.85 -2.44
C SER A 74 -24.64 -11.99 -3.94
N THR A 75 -24.29 -10.99 -4.75
CA THR A 75 -24.61 -10.98 -6.20
C THR A 75 -23.36 -10.82 -7.04
N ASN A 76 -23.44 -11.19 -8.33
CA ASN A 76 -22.36 -10.97 -9.30
C ASN A 76 -21.91 -9.50 -9.32
N VAL A 77 -22.86 -8.57 -9.44
CA VAL A 77 -22.60 -7.12 -9.49
C VAL A 77 -21.83 -6.64 -8.25
N THR A 78 -22.26 -7.04 -7.06
CA THR A 78 -21.60 -6.58 -5.82
C THR A 78 -20.20 -7.16 -5.66
N ARG A 79 -19.94 -8.39 -6.13
CA ARG A 79 -18.58 -8.97 -6.12
C ARG A 79 -17.69 -8.33 -7.18
N PHE A 80 -18.24 -8.07 -8.37
CA PHE A 80 -17.52 -7.37 -9.43
C PHE A 80 -17.11 -5.96 -9.01
N ALA A 81 -17.93 -5.24 -8.23
CA ALA A 81 -17.54 -3.93 -7.68
C ALA A 81 -16.27 -4.03 -6.80
N ASP A 82 -16.15 -5.08 -5.98
CA ASP A 82 -15.00 -5.30 -5.12
C ASP A 82 -13.77 -5.80 -5.91
N GLU A 83 -13.99 -6.65 -6.90
CA GLU A 83 -12.99 -7.13 -7.88
C GLU A 83 -12.38 -5.97 -8.68
N ALA A 84 -13.22 -5.10 -9.24
CA ALA A 84 -12.78 -3.92 -9.98
C ALA A 84 -11.93 -2.99 -9.11
N GLY A 85 -12.38 -2.69 -7.88
CA GLY A 85 -11.58 -1.92 -6.94
C GLY A 85 -10.28 -2.63 -6.53
N GLY A 86 -10.33 -3.94 -6.33
CA GLY A 86 -9.20 -4.76 -5.92
C GLY A 86 -8.09 -4.85 -6.96
N LEU A 87 -8.46 -5.03 -8.22
CA LEU A 87 -7.53 -5.08 -9.36
C LEU A 87 -6.95 -3.70 -9.70
N ILE A 88 -7.75 -2.63 -9.65
CA ILE A 88 -7.21 -1.26 -9.87
C ILE A 88 -6.24 -0.88 -8.75
N MET A 89 -6.55 -1.21 -7.49
CA MET A 89 -5.67 -0.92 -6.38
C MET A 89 -4.36 -1.72 -6.45
N SER A 90 -4.39 -2.99 -6.88
CA SER A 90 -3.13 -3.75 -7.02
C SER A 90 -2.20 -3.13 -8.05
N VAL A 91 -2.75 -2.70 -9.20
CA VAL A 91 -1.96 -1.97 -10.20
C VAL A 91 -1.43 -0.66 -9.61
N ALA A 92 -2.26 0.15 -8.93
CA ALA A 92 -1.80 1.39 -8.30
C ALA A 92 -0.69 1.16 -7.24
N VAL A 93 -0.69 0.03 -6.54
CA VAL A 93 0.37 -0.36 -5.59
C VAL A 93 1.65 -0.77 -6.34
N GLU A 94 1.53 -1.48 -7.47
CA GLU A 94 2.66 -1.82 -8.36
C GLU A 94 3.26 -0.56 -9.01
N GLU A 95 2.45 0.42 -9.42
CA GLU A 95 2.94 1.73 -9.90
C GLU A 95 3.73 2.51 -8.82
N MET A 96 3.35 2.39 -7.54
CA MET A 96 4.14 2.96 -6.43
C MET A 96 5.48 2.22 -6.26
N LEU A 97 5.51 0.91 -6.52
CA LEU A 97 6.74 0.12 -6.59
C LEU A 97 7.61 0.59 -7.75
N HIS A 98 7.05 0.77 -8.94
CA HIS A 98 7.77 1.23 -10.13
C HIS A 98 8.42 2.60 -9.89
N MET A 99 7.65 3.56 -9.37
CA MET A 99 8.16 4.87 -8.99
C MET A 99 9.32 4.76 -7.98
N SER A 100 9.20 3.84 -7.01
CA SER A 100 10.24 3.59 -5.99
C SER A 100 11.50 2.95 -6.58
N LEU A 101 11.35 1.98 -7.49
CA LEU A 101 12.45 1.32 -8.21
C LEU A 101 13.19 2.32 -9.11
N ALA A 102 12.49 3.08 -9.93
CA ALA A 102 13.08 4.12 -10.77
C ALA A 102 13.80 5.18 -9.93
N SER A 103 13.22 5.56 -8.78
CA SER A 103 13.84 6.48 -7.82
C SER A 103 15.09 5.89 -7.16
N ASN A 104 15.11 4.60 -6.81
CA ASN A 104 16.29 3.92 -6.28
C ASN A 104 17.43 3.85 -7.31
N ILE A 105 17.12 3.60 -8.59
CA ILE A 105 18.12 3.67 -9.67
C ILE A 105 18.70 5.09 -9.73
N LEU A 106 17.85 6.12 -9.75
CA LEU A 106 18.27 7.51 -9.82
C LEU A 106 19.13 7.95 -8.60
N ASP A 107 18.72 7.57 -7.39
CA ASP A 107 19.47 7.83 -6.15
C ASP A 107 20.85 7.17 -6.15
N SER A 108 20.93 5.93 -6.64
CA SER A 108 22.20 5.19 -6.73
C SER A 108 23.23 5.85 -7.67
N LEU A 109 22.75 6.60 -8.68
CA LEU A 109 23.55 7.45 -9.58
C LEU A 109 23.91 8.81 -8.96
N GLY A 110 23.51 9.07 -7.73
CA GLY A 110 23.82 10.29 -6.99
C GLY A 110 22.83 11.44 -7.23
N GLN A 111 21.69 11.16 -7.84
CA GLN A 111 20.68 12.16 -8.23
C GLN A 111 19.48 12.12 -7.28
N ASP A 112 18.87 13.27 -6.98
CA ASP A 112 17.66 13.32 -6.17
C ASP A 112 16.42 13.06 -7.04
N PRO A 113 15.52 12.14 -6.66
CA PRO A 113 14.18 12.05 -7.24
C PRO A 113 13.36 13.32 -6.95
N GLU A 114 12.61 13.80 -7.95
CA GLU A 114 11.78 15.01 -7.85
C GLU A 114 10.32 14.70 -8.24
N LEU A 115 9.43 14.71 -7.26
CA LEU A 115 8.01 14.35 -7.34
C LEU A 115 7.09 15.56 -7.12
N TYR A 116 7.39 16.41 -6.15
CA TYR A 116 6.53 17.55 -5.80
C TYR A 116 6.36 18.51 -6.99
N GLY A 117 5.10 18.82 -7.32
CA GLY A 117 4.75 19.64 -8.47
C GLY A 117 4.93 18.97 -9.84
N ASN A 118 5.28 17.68 -9.90
CA ASN A 118 5.48 16.93 -11.14
C ASN A 118 4.35 15.94 -11.47
N SER A 119 3.28 15.90 -10.66
CA SER A 119 2.07 15.17 -11.01
C SER A 119 1.43 15.75 -12.29
N PRO A 120 0.73 14.98 -13.12
CA PRO A 120 0.13 15.49 -14.36
C PRO A 120 -0.88 16.60 -14.08
N TRP A 121 -0.79 17.66 -14.86
CA TRP A 121 -1.71 18.79 -14.82
C TRP A 121 -1.56 19.68 -16.06
N PRO A 122 -2.65 20.23 -16.63
CA PRO A 122 -4.07 19.96 -16.33
C PRO A 122 -4.56 18.63 -16.93
N TYR A 123 -5.68 18.12 -16.42
CA TYR A 123 -6.36 16.95 -17.00
C TYR A 123 -7.41 17.36 -18.06
N PRO A 124 -7.59 16.58 -19.15
CA PRO A 124 -6.84 15.36 -19.47
C PRO A 124 -5.38 15.69 -19.81
N ALA A 125 -4.48 14.81 -19.40
CA ALA A 125 -3.03 14.98 -19.55
C ALA A 125 -2.45 13.95 -20.52
N ASN A 126 -1.24 14.18 -21.01
CA ASN A 126 -0.46 13.17 -21.73
C ASN A 126 0.66 12.64 -20.81
N LEU A 127 1.20 11.45 -21.10
CA LEU A 127 2.33 10.91 -20.37
C LEU A 127 3.62 11.70 -20.68
N PRO A 128 4.51 11.90 -19.68
CA PRO A 128 5.75 12.66 -19.87
C PRO A 128 6.65 12.10 -20.99
N GLY A 129 6.77 12.83 -22.10
CA GLY A 129 7.64 12.46 -23.21
C GLY A 129 7.03 11.46 -24.21
N HIS A 130 5.78 11.04 -24.03
CA HIS A 130 5.04 10.22 -25.00
C HIS A 130 4.85 10.98 -26.32
N THR A 131 4.66 10.23 -27.39
CA THR A 131 4.23 10.79 -28.68
C THR A 131 2.88 11.49 -28.52
N TYR A 132 2.43 12.23 -29.53
CA TYR A 132 1.10 12.86 -29.42
C TYR A 132 -0.02 11.81 -29.58
N LEU A 133 0.23 10.70 -30.27
CA LEU A 133 -0.78 9.74 -30.69
C LEU A 133 -0.73 8.42 -29.90
N GLY A 134 -1.87 8.00 -29.35
CA GLY A 134 -2.06 6.69 -28.76
C GLY A 134 -2.13 5.55 -29.79
N PRO A 135 -2.28 4.29 -29.33
CA PRO A 135 -2.33 3.09 -30.16
C PRO A 135 -3.49 3.07 -31.17
N ASP A 136 -4.57 3.81 -30.93
CA ASP A 136 -5.69 3.95 -31.87
C ASP A 136 -5.47 5.03 -32.94
N GLY A 137 -4.32 5.72 -32.91
CA GLY A 137 -3.94 6.80 -33.80
C GLY A 137 -4.61 8.14 -33.47
N LYS A 138 -5.29 8.27 -32.33
CA LYS A 138 -5.82 9.55 -31.83
C LYS A 138 -4.89 10.17 -30.80
N ALA A 139 -5.11 11.44 -30.48
CA ALA A 139 -4.33 12.13 -29.47
C ALA A 139 -4.53 11.48 -28.09
N MET A 140 -3.44 11.09 -27.43
CA MET A 140 -3.51 10.54 -26.08
C MET A 140 -3.95 11.67 -25.12
N GLN A 141 -5.08 11.48 -24.44
CA GLN A 141 -5.72 12.48 -23.57
C GLN A 141 -6.27 11.79 -22.33
N ILE A 142 -5.37 11.41 -21.42
CA ILE A 142 -5.72 10.60 -20.26
C ILE A 142 -6.46 11.45 -19.22
N PRO A 143 -7.73 11.13 -18.90
CA PRO A 143 -8.51 11.91 -17.97
C PRO A 143 -8.42 11.34 -16.53
N LEU A 144 -8.77 12.19 -15.56
CA LEU A 144 -9.31 11.71 -14.29
C LEU A 144 -10.81 11.44 -14.49
N ALA A 145 -11.24 10.19 -14.45
CA ALA A 145 -12.66 9.84 -14.65
C ALA A 145 -13.11 8.70 -13.72
N PRO A 146 -14.42 8.59 -13.44
CA PRO A 146 -14.98 7.44 -12.73
C PRO A 146 -14.79 6.14 -13.51
N PHE A 147 -14.99 5.00 -12.83
CA PHE A 147 -14.92 3.68 -13.42
C PHE A 147 -16.00 3.49 -14.49
N SER A 148 -15.57 3.26 -15.72
CA SER A 148 -16.43 3.01 -16.88
C SER A 148 -15.68 2.19 -17.94
N LEU A 149 -16.39 1.76 -18.99
CA LEU A 149 -15.79 1.10 -20.15
C LEU A 149 -14.71 1.98 -20.81
N GLU A 150 -15.02 3.27 -20.96
CA GLU A 150 -14.13 4.25 -21.58
C GLU A 150 -12.90 4.51 -20.70
N GLN A 151 -13.06 4.56 -19.38
CA GLN A 151 -11.92 4.75 -18.50
C GLN A 151 -11.00 3.53 -18.48
N MET A 152 -11.54 2.32 -18.59
CA MET A 152 -10.69 1.11 -18.77
C MET A 152 -9.92 1.16 -20.09
N TRP A 153 -10.50 1.72 -21.16
CA TRP A 153 -9.73 1.95 -22.39
C TRP A 153 -8.56 2.91 -22.16
N GLN A 154 -8.75 3.99 -21.40
CA GLN A 154 -7.66 4.91 -21.07
C GLN A 154 -6.54 4.23 -20.27
N PHE A 155 -6.87 3.22 -19.45
CA PHE A 155 -5.85 2.44 -18.72
C PHE A 155 -5.09 1.50 -19.66
N LEU A 156 -5.80 0.84 -20.57
CA LEU A 156 -5.18 0.03 -21.63
C LEU A 156 -4.29 0.85 -22.57
N GLU A 157 -4.63 2.12 -22.77
CA GLU A 157 -3.84 3.06 -23.57
C GLU A 157 -2.48 3.37 -22.92
N ILE A 158 -2.44 3.45 -21.58
CA ILE A 158 -1.22 3.65 -20.79
C ILE A 158 -0.36 2.38 -20.81
N GLU A 159 -0.96 1.24 -20.48
CA GLU A 159 -0.28 -0.07 -20.33
C GLU A 159 -0.09 -0.82 -21.65
N TYR A 160 -0.24 -0.12 -22.78
CA TYR A 160 -0.26 -0.77 -24.07
C TYR A 160 1.07 -1.46 -24.37
N PRO A 161 1.09 -2.77 -24.67
CA PRO A 161 2.33 -3.52 -24.78
C PRO A 161 3.15 -3.10 -25.99
N ALA A 162 4.47 -2.99 -25.82
CA ALA A 162 5.40 -2.83 -26.92
C ALA A 162 5.41 -4.04 -27.87
N MET A 163 5.93 -3.84 -29.08
CA MET A 163 6.26 -4.97 -29.96
C MET A 163 7.54 -5.68 -29.45
N PRO A 164 7.73 -7.00 -29.62
CA PRO A 164 8.90 -7.75 -29.14
C PRO A 164 10.28 -7.22 -29.54
N ASP A 165 10.36 -6.51 -30.65
CA ASP A 165 11.58 -5.84 -31.11
C ASP A 165 11.32 -4.36 -31.39
N ALA A 166 10.41 -3.76 -30.61
CA ALA A 166 10.12 -2.33 -30.69
C ALA A 166 11.43 -1.55 -30.48
N PRO A 167 11.71 -0.55 -31.33
CA PRO A 167 12.92 0.24 -31.20
C PRO A 167 12.92 1.00 -29.87
N PRO A 168 14.04 0.99 -29.11
CA PRO A 168 14.16 1.82 -27.92
C PRO A 168 14.05 3.30 -28.30
N GLN A 169 13.29 4.08 -27.53
CA GLN A 169 13.02 5.49 -27.84
C GLN A 169 13.45 6.42 -26.70
N PRO A 170 14.31 7.43 -26.95
CA PRO A 170 14.63 8.46 -25.96
C PRO A 170 13.48 9.45 -25.70
N GLY A 171 12.48 9.49 -26.56
CA GLY A 171 11.39 10.45 -26.50
C GLY A 171 10.44 10.27 -27.67
N ALA A 172 9.25 10.87 -27.59
CA ALA A 172 8.15 10.57 -28.53
C ALA A 172 7.89 9.06 -28.65
N TRP A 173 8.06 8.36 -27.53
CA TRP A 173 7.81 6.93 -27.40
C TRP A 173 6.30 6.65 -27.49
N SER A 174 5.93 5.45 -27.92
CA SER A 174 4.53 5.04 -28.08
C SER A 174 4.04 4.14 -26.96
N THR A 175 4.95 3.43 -26.29
CA THR A 175 4.69 2.52 -25.16
C THR A 175 5.73 2.71 -24.07
N ILE A 176 5.38 2.41 -22.83
CA ILE A 176 6.27 2.57 -21.67
C ILE A 176 7.51 1.69 -21.82
N GLY A 177 7.37 0.45 -22.32
CA GLY A 177 8.48 -0.47 -22.57
C GLY A 177 9.57 0.10 -23.49
N GLN A 178 9.26 1.01 -24.42
CA GLN A 178 10.28 1.65 -25.26
C GLN A 178 11.20 2.61 -24.50
N VAL A 179 10.69 3.25 -23.43
CA VAL A 179 11.47 4.13 -22.55
C VAL A 179 12.44 3.32 -21.73
N TYR A 180 11.94 2.26 -21.09
CA TYR A 180 12.75 1.37 -20.27
C TYR A 180 13.76 0.58 -21.10
N SER A 181 13.41 0.15 -22.30
CA SER A 181 14.36 -0.44 -23.26
C SER A 181 15.50 0.54 -23.61
N TYR A 182 15.20 1.84 -23.74
CA TYR A 182 16.23 2.85 -24.00
C TYR A 182 17.16 3.04 -22.80
N VAL A 183 16.60 3.15 -21.58
CA VAL A 183 17.36 3.21 -20.32
C VAL A 183 18.25 1.98 -20.17
N ARG A 184 17.69 0.79 -20.42
CA ARG A 184 18.39 -0.49 -20.41
C ARG A 184 19.56 -0.52 -21.39
N CYS A 185 19.40 0.00 -22.61
CA CYS A 185 20.50 0.14 -23.57
C CYS A 185 21.65 1.03 -23.06
N LEU A 186 21.34 2.13 -22.39
CA LEU A 186 22.35 3.01 -21.80
C LEU A 186 23.14 2.29 -20.70
N ILE A 187 22.45 1.56 -19.82
CA ILE A 187 23.06 0.75 -18.75
C ILE A 187 23.95 -0.34 -19.34
N LEU A 188 23.50 -1.05 -20.37
CA LEU A 188 24.25 -2.13 -21.02
C LEU A 188 25.44 -1.65 -21.86
N SER A 189 25.55 -0.35 -22.14
CA SER A 189 26.69 0.20 -22.87
C SER A 189 28.03 -0.04 -22.16
N LYS A 190 29.13 0.09 -22.91
CA LYS A 190 30.49 -0.03 -22.37
C LYS A 190 30.87 1.11 -21.41
N TYR A 191 30.07 2.17 -21.37
CA TYR A 191 30.37 3.39 -20.62
C TYR A 191 29.85 3.35 -19.18
N ILE A 192 28.91 2.46 -18.86
CA ILE A 192 28.34 2.30 -17.52
C ILE A 192 28.92 1.06 -16.83
N THR A 193 29.29 1.24 -15.56
CA THR A 193 29.92 0.23 -14.69
C THR A 193 29.15 0.15 -13.37
N ASP A 194 29.39 -0.89 -12.56
CA ASP A 194 28.76 -1.00 -11.25
C ASP A 194 29.10 0.18 -10.33
N ALA A 195 30.28 0.79 -10.47
CA ALA A 195 30.68 1.95 -9.69
C ALA A 195 29.75 3.16 -9.90
N ASP A 196 29.07 3.25 -11.04
CA ASP A 196 28.11 4.31 -11.32
C ASP A 196 26.88 4.24 -10.41
N PHE A 197 26.48 3.04 -9.96
CA PHE A 197 25.35 2.82 -9.04
C PHE A 197 25.73 2.87 -7.55
N ASN A 198 26.94 3.34 -7.24
CA ASN A 198 27.46 3.41 -5.87
C ASN A 198 27.81 4.85 -5.45
N GLN A 199 27.13 5.86 -6.01
CA GLN A 199 27.38 7.27 -5.68
C GLN A 199 26.81 7.67 -4.31
N ARG A 200 25.87 6.87 -3.78
CA ARG A 200 25.26 7.03 -2.44
C ARG A 200 25.21 5.69 -1.72
N GLN A 201 24.97 5.73 -0.42
CA GLN A 201 24.86 4.51 0.38
C GLN A 201 23.58 3.76 0.01
N THR A 202 23.67 2.47 -0.28
CA THR A 202 22.48 1.62 -0.55
C THR A 202 21.42 1.71 0.56
N ALA A 203 21.84 1.97 1.79
CA ALA A 203 20.94 2.12 2.93
C ALA A 203 20.16 3.46 2.97
N SER A 204 20.49 4.44 2.11
CA SER A 204 19.69 5.68 1.94
C SER A 204 18.56 5.52 0.93
N GLN A 205 18.58 4.47 0.11
CA GLN A 205 17.51 4.15 -0.84
C GLN A 205 16.26 3.67 -0.12
N ILE A 206 15.12 3.59 -0.81
CA ILE A 206 13.91 2.99 -0.26
C ILE A 206 14.14 1.48 -0.12
N GLN A 207 13.93 0.95 1.08
CA GLN A 207 14.23 -0.45 1.39
C GLN A 207 13.03 -1.37 1.08
N ASP A 208 13.29 -2.66 0.93
CA ASP A 208 12.28 -3.71 0.73
C ASP A 208 11.15 -3.69 1.78
N THR A 209 11.49 -3.38 3.03
CA THR A 209 10.53 -3.23 4.14
C THR A 209 9.61 -2.01 4.00
N ASN A 210 9.74 -1.19 2.96
CA ASN A 210 8.84 -0.07 2.69
C ASN A 210 7.77 -0.41 1.65
N TYR A 211 7.73 -1.64 1.14
CA TYR A 211 6.73 -2.06 0.15
C TYR A 211 5.94 -3.27 0.64
N SER A 212 4.72 -3.40 0.11
CA SER A 212 3.93 -4.61 0.24
C SER A 212 2.99 -4.74 -0.96
N PRO A 213 2.99 -5.90 -1.64
CA PRO A 213 2.23 -6.08 -2.87
C PRO A 213 0.73 -6.22 -2.59
N ASN A 214 0.37 -6.83 -1.46
CA ASN A 214 -1.02 -7.10 -1.11
C ASN A 214 -1.45 -6.44 0.20
N ASN A 215 -2.71 -6.03 0.22
CA ASN A 215 -3.46 -5.57 1.39
C ASN A 215 -4.97 -5.89 1.21
N ILE A 216 -5.85 -5.42 2.11
CA ILE A 216 -7.30 -5.63 1.96
C ILE A 216 -7.87 -4.95 0.72
N ASP A 217 -7.27 -3.83 0.34
CA ASP A 217 -7.72 -3.05 -0.79
C ASP A 217 -7.36 -3.72 -2.13
N THR A 218 -6.52 -4.75 -2.13
CA THR A 218 -6.15 -5.57 -3.31
C THR A 218 -6.76 -6.98 -3.33
N ALA A 219 -7.60 -7.31 -2.34
CA ALA A 219 -8.28 -8.61 -2.23
C ALA A 219 -9.78 -8.47 -2.52
N TYR A 220 -10.38 -9.52 -3.08
CA TYR A 220 -11.81 -9.57 -3.40
C TYR A 220 -12.37 -11.00 -3.36
N PRO A 221 -13.69 -11.20 -3.20
CA PRO A 221 -14.29 -12.52 -3.21
C PRO A 221 -14.74 -12.96 -4.61
N THR A 222 -14.30 -14.13 -5.05
CA THR A 222 -14.76 -14.79 -6.29
C THR A 222 -16.12 -15.49 -6.13
N GLY A 223 -16.57 -15.67 -4.89
CA GLY A 223 -17.83 -16.34 -4.55
C GLY A 223 -18.55 -15.67 -3.38
N SER A 224 -19.84 -15.97 -3.23
CA SER A 224 -20.61 -15.46 -2.09
C SER A 224 -20.18 -16.11 -0.78
N PHE A 225 -20.24 -15.33 0.29
CA PHE A 225 -20.07 -15.80 1.66
C PHE A 225 -21.01 -15.05 2.60
N ASP A 226 -21.34 -15.67 3.73
CA ASP A 226 -22.11 -14.98 4.76
C ASP A 226 -21.18 -14.07 5.60
N LYS A 227 -21.37 -12.75 5.43
CA LYS A 227 -20.66 -11.72 6.18
C LYS A 227 -21.22 -11.51 7.60
N LYS A 228 -22.47 -11.91 7.85
CA LYS A 228 -23.16 -11.76 9.15
C LYS A 228 -23.07 -13.03 10.00
N CYS A 229 -23.10 -14.21 9.37
CA CYS A 229 -22.87 -15.52 10.00
C CYS A 229 -21.70 -16.26 9.34
N PRO A 230 -20.46 -15.81 9.58
CA PRO A 230 -19.24 -16.48 9.15
C PRO A 230 -19.22 -18.02 9.31
N VAL A 231 -18.91 -18.77 8.25
CA VAL A 231 -18.61 -20.22 8.37
C VAL A 231 -17.10 -20.49 8.47
N PRO A 232 -16.64 -21.32 9.44
CA PRO A 232 -15.22 -21.56 9.67
C PRO A 232 -14.53 -22.23 8.48
N THR A 233 -13.30 -21.83 8.19
CA THR A 233 -12.47 -22.58 7.23
C THR A 233 -12.15 -23.99 7.73
N PRO A 234 -11.78 -24.91 6.81
CA PRO A 234 -11.77 -24.77 5.35
C PRO A 234 -13.16 -25.04 4.73
N THR A 235 -14.26 -24.73 5.42
CA THR A 235 -15.61 -24.96 4.89
C THR A 235 -15.85 -24.16 3.61
N ALA A 236 -16.37 -24.84 2.59
CA ALA A 236 -16.79 -24.22 1.34
C ALA A 236 -17.78 -23.08 1.60
N GLY A 237 -17.60 -21.95 0.90
CA GLY A 237 -18.42 -20.74 1.08
C GLY A 237 -17.99 -19.84 2.25
N SER A 238 -16.85 -20.14 2.89
CA SER A 238 -16.19 -19.18 3.80
C SER A 238 -15.51 -18.07 2.99
N ALA A 239 -15.38 -16.87 3.59
CA ALA A 239 -14.67 -15.74 2.98
C ALA A 239 -13.24 -16.13 2.52
N ALA A 240 -12.56 -17.01 3.26
CA ALA A 240 -11.26 -17.57 2.91
C ALA A 240 -11.25 -18.31 1.58
N THR A 241 -12.19 -19.25 1.45
CA THR A 241 -12.21 -20.20 0.35
C THR A 241 -12.61 -19.55 -0.97
N VAL A 242 -13.08 -18.31 -0.89
CA VAL A 242 -13.49 -17.50 -2.04
C VAL A 242 -12.67 -16.22 -2.17
N ALA A 243 -11.67 -15.98 -1.32
CA ALA A 243 -10.83 -14.79 -1.42
C ALA A 243 -9.76 -14.99 -2.49
N GLU A 244 -9.66 -14.02 -3.40
CA GLU A 244 -8.60 -13.90 -4.38
C GLU A 244 -7.77 -12.63 -4.09
N PHE A 245 -6.50 -12.68 -4.44
CA PHE A 245 -5.59 -11.55 -4.36
C PHE A 245 -5.10 -11.25 -5.75
N SER A 246 -5.12 -9.97 -6.09
CA SER A 246 -4.71 -9.52 -7.41
C SER A 246 -3.20 -9.60 -7.64
N SER A 247 -2.40 -9.68 -6.57
CA SER A 247 -0.95 -9.85 -6.66
C SER A 247 -0.45 -11.15 -6.02
N ARG A 248 0.56 -11.77 -6.60
CA ARG A 248 1.26 -12.97 -6.17
C ARG A 248 2.61 -12.59 -5.57
N ASP A 249 3.20 -13.56 -4.88
CA ASP A 249 4.45 -13.31 -4.15
C ASP A 249 5.68 -13.35 -5.09
N ASP A 250 5.55 -13.86 -6.32
CA ASP A 250 6.60 -14.02 -7.33
C ASP A 250 6.45 -13.13 -8.58
N SER A 251 5.51 -12.18 -8.58
CA SER A 251 5.47 -11.09 -9.58
C SER A 251 6.59 -10.08 -9.27
N HIS A 252 7.83 -10.47 -9.56
CA HIS A 252 9.03 -9.62 -9.59
C HIS A 252 10.27 -10.43 -10.02
N ALA A 253 11.20 -9.80 -10.72
CA ALA A 253 12.41 -10.48 -11.19
C ALA A 253 13.49 -10.69 -10.11
N GLY A 254 13.51 -9.86 -9.06
CA GLY A 254 14.54 -9.86 -8.01
C GLY A 254 14.31 -10.86 -6.87
N GLY A 255 15.22 -10.92 -5.89
CA GLY A 255 15.00 -11.70 -4.64
C GLY A 255 13.99 -11.06 -3.68
N VAL A 256 13.63 -9.80 -3.93
CA VAL A 256 12.56 -9.03 -3.29
C VAL A 256 11.94 -8.10 -4.33
N GLN A 257 10.67 -7.72 -4.15
CA GLN A 257 9.94 -6.82 -5.06
C GLN A 257 10.58 -5.43 -5.14
N LEU A 258 10.67 -4.74 -4.00
CA LEU A 258 11.37 -3.46 -3.90
C LEU A 258 12.84 -3.69 -3.54
N LEU A 259 13.68 -3.77 -4.57
CA LEU A 259 15.11 -3.96 -4.39
C LEU A 259 15.86 -2.62 -4.31
N THR A 260 16.99 -2.66 -3.60
CA THR A 260 17.98 -1.58 -3.63
C THR A 260 18.98 -1.82 -4.75
N VAL A 261 19.48 -0.75 -5.34
CA VAL A 261 20.33 -0.75 -6.53
C VAL A 261 21.76 -0.38 -6.16
N ASN A 262 22.71 -1.24 -6.50
CA ASN A 262 24.15 -1.03 -6.24
C ASN A 262 25.05 -1.56 -7.36
N SER A 263 24.45 -2.02 -8.45
CA SER A 263 25.13 -2.66 -9.58
C SER A 263 24.27 -2.57 -10.84
N LYS A 264 24.87 -2.82 -12.01
CA LYS A 264 24.15 -2.95 -13.28
C LYS A 264 23.09 -4.03 -13.20
N GLU A 265 23.40 -5.17 -12.57
CA GLU A 265 22.47 -6.29 -12.45
C GLU A 265 21.22 -5.88 -11.67
N SER A 266 21.37 -5.28 -10.48
CA SER A 266 20.23 -4.80 -9.70
C SER A 266 19.42 -3.73 -10.45
N ALA A 267 20.05 -2.80 -11.16
CA ALA A 267 19.34 -1.80 -11.95
C ALA A 267 18.53 -2.42 -13.10
N LEU A 268 19.09 -3.44 -13.77
CA LEU A 268 18.41 -4.16 -14.84
C LEU A 268 17.26 -5.05 -14.31
N LEU A 269 17.41 -5.64 -13.13
CA LEU A 269 16.33 -6.39 -12.47
C LEU A 269 15.18 -5.47 -12.08
N ALA A 270 15.47 -4.26 -11.58
CA ALA A 270 14.46 -3.25 -11.30
C ALA A 270 13.67 -2.87 -12.56
N ILE A 271 14.35 -2.61 -13.68
CA ILE A 271 13.71 -2.33 -14.97
C ILE A 271 12.87 -3.51 -15.45
N GLN A 272 13.40 -4.73 -15.37
CA GLN A 272 12.67 -5.93 -15.80
C GLN A 272 11.40 -6.17 -14.98
N THR A 273 11.42 -5.91 -13.67
CA THR A 273 10.21 -5.96 -12.84
C THR A 273 9.16 -4.97 -13.34
N ILE A 274 9.55 -3.72 -13.62
CA ILE A 274 8.64 -2.67 -14.09
C ILE A 274 8.00 -3.06 -15.43
N ASP A 275 8.82 -3.45 -16.41
CA ASP A 275 8.33 -3.83 -17.75
C ASP A 275 7.40 -5.06 -17.67
N ALA A 276 7.77 -6.08 -16.90
CA ALA A 276 7.00 -7.31 -16.81
C ALA A 276 5.63 -7.10 -16.13
N GLN A 277 5.58 -6.31 -15.06
CA GLN A 277 4.34 -5.99 -14.36
C GLN A 277 3.38 -5.17 -15.23
N GLY A 278 3.88 -4.16 -15.95
CA GLY A 278 3.06 -3.33 -16.85
C GLY A 278 2.51 -4.10 -18.06
N GLU A 279 3.40 -4.51 -18.96
CA GLU A 279 3.01 -5.06 -20.28
C GLU A 279 3.07 -6.59 -20.39
N GLY A 280 3.78 -7.27 -19.48
CA GLY A 280 3.87 -8.73 -19.41
C GLY A 280 5.28 -9.28 -19.62
N TYR A 281 5.58 -10.39 -18.95
CA TYR A 281 6.81 -11.15 -19.10
C TYR A 281 6.80 -11.89 -20.45
N ASP A 282 7.86 -11.68 -21.25
CA ASP A 282 8.04 -12.28 -22.58
C ASP A 282 6.83 -12.13 -23.51
N PHE A 283 6.17 -10.96 -23.44
CA PHE A 283 5.01 -10.60 -24.28
C PHE A 283 3.81 -11.56 -24.09
N THR A 284 3.69 -12.13 -22.90
CA THR A 284 2.54 -12.94 -22.48
C THR A 284 1.54 -12.09 -21.68
N LYS A 285 0.40 -12.67 -21.31
CA LYS A 285 -0.53 -12.03 -20.36
C LYS A 285 -0.03 -12.03 -18.92
N PHE A 286 1.00 -12.81 -18.63
CA PHE A 286 1.51 -12.98 -17.28
C PHE A 286 2.68 -12.05 -17.06
N ASP A 287 2.85 -11.54 -15.84
CA ASP A 287 3.99 -10.68 -15.47
C ASP A 287 5.16 -11.46 -14.85
N ASP A 288 5.01 -12.77 -14.73
CA ASP A 288 5.95 -13.64 -14.06
C ASP A 288 6.19 -14.97 -14.83
N PRO A 289 7.35 -15.63 -14.69
CA PRO A 289 7.64 -16.89 -15.40
C PRO A 289 6.81 -18.10 -14.95
N SER A 290 6.12 -18.01 -13.82
CA SER A 290 5.30 -19.10 -13.26
C SER A 290 3.85 -19.06 -13.76
N ASP A 291 3.48 -18.04 -14.55
CA ASP A 291 2.15 -17.82 -15.10
C ASP A 291 1.05 -17.70 -14.03
N GLN A 292 1.35 -17.06 -12.89
CA GLN A 292 0.45 -16.99 -11.73
C GLN A 292 -0.22 -15.63 -11.55
N GLU A 293 0.34 -14.57 -12.12
CA GLU A 293 -0.19 -13.21 -12.07
C GLU A 293 -0.25 -12.55 -13.45
N PHE A 294 -1.30 -11.75 -13.68
CA PHE A 294 -1.49 -11.05 -14.94
C PHE A 294 -0.80 -9.70 -14.94
N SER A 295 -0.28 -9.30 -16.11
CA SER A 295 0.21 -7.94 -16.35
C SER A 295 -0.91 -6.91 -16.21
N HIS A 296 -0.54 -5.65 -15.97
CA HIS A 296 -1.50 -4.54 -15.79
C HIS A 296 -2.44 -4.43 -16.97
N TYR A 297 -1.89 -4.47 -18.18
CA TYR A 297 -2.66 -4.48 -19.41
C TYR A 297 -3.74 -5.57 -19.40
N TYR A 298 -3.37 -6.80 -19.05
CA TYR A 298 -4.31 -7.92 -19.06
C TYR A 298 -5.30 -7.90 -17.87
N LYS A 299 -4.89 -7.38 -16.71
CA LYS A 299 -5.78 -7.09 -15.57
C LYS A 299 -6.89 -6.12 -16.00
N PHE A 300 -6.53 -5.01 -16.64
CA PHE A 300 -7.50 -4.02 -17.14
C PHE A 300 -8.37 -4.56 -18.28
N LEU A 301 -7.80 -5.33 -19.20
CA LEU A 301 -8.56 -5.95 -20.29
C LEU A 301 -9.57 -6.97 -19.76
N THR A 302 -9.18 -7.70 -18.70
CA THR A 302 -10.09 -8.61 -17.99
C THR A 302 -11.24 -7.86 -17.33
N LEU A 303 -10.97 -6.75 -16.64
CA LEU A 303 -12.04 -5.90 -16.08
C LEU A 303 -12.96 -5.35 -17.18
N GLN A 304 -12.39 -4.81 -18.26
CA GLN A 304 -13.15 -4.26 -19.37
C GLN A 304 -14.06 -5.32 -20.02
N SER A 305 -13.61 -6.58 -20.09
CA SER A 305 -14.38 -7.68 -20.68
C SER A 305 -15.70 -8.01 -19.96
N ASN A 306 -15.85 -7.52 -18.73
CA ASN A 306 -17.08 -7.68 -17.95
C ASN A 306 -18.13 -6.58 -18.23
N LEU A 307 -17.77 -5.50 -18.92
CA LEU A 307 -18.61 -4.31 -19.07
C LEU A 307 -19.45 -4.32 -20.35
N GLU A 308 -20.67 -3.78 -20.24
CA GLU A 308 -21.54 -3.55 -21.40
C GLU A 308 -20.86 -2.66 -22.44
N GLY A 309 -20.85 -3.12 -23.71
CA GLY A 309 -20.19 -2.42 -24.82
C GLY A 309 -18.80 -2.93 -25.16
N TYR A 310 -18.22 -3.82 -24.36
CA TYR A 310 -16.97 -4.51 -24.70
C TYR A 310 -17.14 -5.41 -25.94
N ASP A 311 -16.20 -5.30 -26.88
CA ASP A 311 -16.04 -6.20 -28.01
C ASP A 311 -14.54 -6.51 -28.17
N PRO A 312 -14.10 -7.79 -28.07
CA PRO A 312 -12.70 -8.15 -28.22
C PRO A 312 -12.12 -7.78 -29.59
N ALA A 313 -12.96 -7.55 -30.62
CA ALA A 313 -12.51 -7.10 -31.94
C ALA A 313 -12.08 -5.62 -31.98
N HIS A 314 -12.43 -4.83 -30.96
CA HIS A 314 -11.94 -3.45 -30.84
C HIS A 314 -10.48 -3.39 -30.39
N GLU A 315 -10.01 -4.43 -29.70
CA GLU A 315 -8.66 -4.48 -29.18
C GLU A 315 -7.67 -4.81 -30.30
N LYS A 316 -6.59 -4.01 -30.41
CA LYS A 316 -5.66 -4.06 -31.56
C LYS A 316 -4.25 -4.42 -31.14
N ILE A 317 -4.12 -5.36 -30.20
CA ILE A 317 -2.84 -5.80 -29.63
C ILE A 317 -1.82 -6.02 -30.75
N PRO A 318 -0.61 -5.45 -30.63
CA PRO A 318 0.40 -5.50 -31.68
C PRO A 318 0.82 -6.93 -32.07
N HIS A 319 0.52 -7.91 -31.20
CA HIS A 319 0.79 -9.34 -31.38
C HIS A 319 -0.43 -10.20 -31.07
N GLN A 320 -0.43 -11.45 -31.57
CA GLN A 320 -1.52 -12.42 -31.33
C GLN A 320 -1.64 -12.89 -29.86
N ASN A 321 -0.75 -12.44 -28.98
CA ASN A 321 -0.67 -12.81 -27.57
C ASN A 321 -0.49 -11.53 -26.72
N PRO A 322 -1.23 -11.38 -25.61
CA PRO A 322 -2.32 -12.26 -25.18
C PRO A 322 -3.60 -12.10 -26.00
N THR A 323 -4.36 -13.18 -26.18
CA THR A 323 -5.68 -13.08 -26.83
C THR A 323 -6.66 -12.34 -25.91
N PRO A 324 -7.40 -11.32 -26.41
CA PRO A 324 -8.42 -10.64 -25.62
C PRO A 324 -9.46 -11.62 -25.06
N PRO A 325 -9.88 -11.47 -23.79
CA PRO A 325 -10.92 -12.31 -23.18
C PRO A 325 -12.24 -12.23 -23.96
N ALA A 326 -13.03 -13.32 -23.91
CA ALA A 326 -14.40 -13.25 -24.40
C ALA A 326 -15.25 -12.37 -23.44
N PRO A 327 -16.31 -11.70 -23.93
CA PRO A 327 -17.24 -10.98 -23.08
C PRO A 327 -17.80 -11.87 -21.96
N ALA A 328 -17.91 -11.32 -20.75
CA ALA A 328 -18.42 -12.08 -19.61
C ALA A 328 -19.83 -12.61 -19.88
N ALA A 329 -20.09 -13.85 -19.47
CA ALA A 329 -21.39 -14.50 -19.65
C ALA A 329 -22.55 -13.75 -18.96
N THR A 330 -22.24 -12.98 -17.91
CA THR A 330 -23.17 -12.04 -17.26
C THR A 330 -22.51 -10.68 -17.21
N THR A 331 -22.78 -9.88 -18.22
CA THR A 331 -22.25 -8.53 -18.40
C THR A 331 -22.78 -7.58 -17.32
N ILE A 332 -21.92 -6.65 -16.89
CA ILE A 332 -22.23 -5.56 -15.98
C ILE A 332 -22.73 -4.39 -16.82
N THR A 333 -24.01 -4.05 -16.67
CA THR A 333 -24.65 -2.98 -17.44
C THR A 333 -24.30 -1.59 -16.91
N ASN A 334 -24.53 -0.56 -17.70
CA ASN A 334 -24.42 0.82 -17.22
C ASN A 334 -25.35 1.12 -16.03
N SER A 335 -26.50 0.44 -15.95
CA SER A 335 -27.39 0.53 -14.78
C SER A 335 -26.81 -0.15 -13.54
N ASP A 336 -26.07 -1.26 -13.72
CA ASP A 336 -25.37 -1.93 -12.61
C ASP A 336 -24.23 -1.05 -12.10
N LEU A 337 -23.44 -0.45 -13.00
CA LEU A 337 -22.39 0.51 -12.62
C LEU A 337 -22.95 1.65 -11.75
N ALA A 338 -24.09 2.23 -12.12
CA ALA A 338 -24.72 3.30 -11.34
C ALA A 338 -25.11 2.89 -9.89
N SER A 339 -25.16 1.59 -9.58
CA SER A 339 -25.44 1.10 -8.22
C SER A 339 -24.22 1.13 -7.29
N PHE A 340 -23.00 1.18 -7.84
CA PHE A 340 -21.77 1.13 -7.05
C PHE A 340 -20.68 2.12 -7.50
N VAL A 341 -20.83 2.84 -8.61
CA VAL A 341 -19.92 3.90 -9.03
C VAL A 341 -20.50 5.25 -8.61
N TYR A 342 -19.78 5.99 -7.77
CA TYR A 342 -20.11 7.36 -7.41
C TYR A 342 -20.03 8.27 -8.63
N ASN A 343 -21.00 9.16 -8.79
CA ASN A 343 -21.04 10.17 -9.86
C ASN A 343 -20.05 11.31 -9.60
N VAL A 344 -18.75 10.99 -9.53
CA VAL A 344 -17.66 11.98 -9.44
C VAL A 344 -17.43 12.60 -10.83
N PRO A 345 -17.03 13.88 -10.92
CA PRO A 345 -16.87 14.55 -12.21
C PRO A 345 -15.69 14.01 -13.02
N THR A 346 -15.73 14.10 -14.34
CA THR A 346 -14.55 13.90 -15.19
C THR A 346 -13.69 15.16 -15.21
N ASN A 347 -12.37 15.02 -15.09
CA ASN A 347 -11.39 16.10 -15.02
C ASN A 347 -11.78 17.19 -14.01
N PRO A 348 -12.01 16.83 -12.73
CA PRO A 348 -12.30 17.82 -11.69
C PRO A 348 -11.25 18.93 -11.64
N VAL A 349 -11.73 20.14 -11.40
CA VAL A 349 -10.90 21.29 -11.04
C VAL A 349 -11.50 21.87 -9.76
N ALA A 350 -10.69 22.04 -8.71
CA ALA A 350 -11.16 22.48 -7.40
C ALA A 350 -11.92 23.82 -7.50
N ALA A 351 -11.43 24.73 -8.34
CA ALA A 351 -12.05 26.03 -8.59
C ALA A 351 -13.49 25.94 -9.13
N ASN A 352 -13.88 24.82 -9.77
CA ASN A 352 -15.22 24.60 -10.31
C ASN A 352 -16.24 24.22 -9.23
N TYR A 353 -15.82 23.74 -8.06
CA TYR A 353 -16.75 23.50 -6.95
C TYR A 353 -17.21 24.82 -6.31
N GLU A 354 -18.41 24.85 -5.76
CA GLU A 354 -18.91 25.99 -4.97
C GLU A 354 -17.99 26.36 -3.78
N ASP A 355 -18.20 27.56 -3.24
CA ASP A 355 -17.43 28.05 -2.10
C ASP A 355 -17.47 27.06 -0.91
N GLY A 356 -16.34 26.87 -0.24
CA GLY A 356 -16.18 25.86 0.81
C GLY A 356 -15.75 24.48 0.28
N PHE A 357 -16.46 23.92 -0.71
CA PHE A 357 -16.04 22.66 -1.36
C PHE A 357 -14.71 22.85 -2.10
N ASN A 358 -14.56 23.96 -2.82
CA ASN A 358 -13.30 24.36 -3.45
C ASN A 358 -12.15 24.45 -2.43
N ASP A 359 -12.38 25.10 -1.28
CA ASP A 359 -11.36 25.23 -0.24
C ASP A 359 -10.95 23.85 0.33
N CYS A 360 -11.92 22.96 0.55
CA CYS A 360 -11.68 21.61 1.03
C CYS A 360 -10.91 20.78 0.01
N ALA A 361 -11.28 20.84 -1.28
CA ALA A 361 -10.56 20.17 -2.35
C ALA A 361 -9.10 20.64 -2.42
N ASN A 362 -8.84 21.93 -2.27
CA ASN A 362 -7.47 22.47 -2.25
C ASN A 362 -6.66 22.00 -1.03
N VAL A 363 -7.26 21.85 0.16
CA VAL A 363 -6.57 21.25 1.32
C VAL A 363 -6.18 19.80 1.03
N VAL A 364 -7.05 19.02 0.41
CA VAL A 364 -6.78 17.62 0.06
C VAL A 364 -5.74 17.50 -1.06
N ASN A 365 -5.79 18.37 -2.07
CA ASN A 365 -4.73 18.47 -3.08
C ASN A 365 -3.39 18.89 -2.45
N GLY A 366 -3.41 19.81 -1.49
CA GLY A 366 -2.22 20.18 -0.71
C GLY A 366 -1.67 19.02 0.12
N LEU A 367 -2.53 18.20 0.73
CA LEU A 367 -2.11 16.97 1.40
C LEU A 367 -1.40 16.03 0.42
N TYR A 368 -1.98 15.80 -0.77
CA TYR A 368 -1.35 15.00 -1.82
C TYR A 368 0.02 15.54 -2.22
N GLN A 369 0.16 16.84 -2.46
CA GLN A 369 1.45 17.45 -2.79
C GLN A 369 2.48 17.34 -1.67
N TYR A 370 2.06 17.49 -0.42
CA TYR A 370 2.95 17.31 0.73
C TYR A 370 3.41 15.86 0.89
N MET A 371 2.58 14.88 0.50
CA MET A 371 2.99 13.49 0.44
C MET A 371 4.12 13.24 -0.55
N LEU A 372 4.10 13.89 -1.72
CA LEU A 372 5.21 13.82 -2.67
C LEU A 372 6.52 14.35 -2.07
N ILE A 373 6.46 15.44 -1.30
CA ILE A 373 7.63 15.97 -0.57
C ILE A 373 8.10 14.97 0.50
N MET A 374 7.18 14.33 1.23
CA MET A 374 7.55 13.28 2.18
C MET A 374 8.22 12.09 1.48
N THR A 375 7.74 11.70 0.30
CA THR A 375 8.34 10.62 -0.49
C THR A 375 9.76 10.99 -0.93
N GLU A 376 10.01 12.21 -1.40
CA GLU A 376 11.37 12.67 -1.71
C GLU A 376 12.28 12.72 -0.47
N THR A 377 11.71 13.08 0.68
CA THR A 377 12.47 13.23 1.94
C THR A 377 13.05 11.90 2.41
N ILE A 378 12.46 10.76 2.04
CA ILE A 378 12.92 9.43 2.50
C ILE A 378 14.41 9.17 2.22
N PHE A 379 14.91 9.67 1.08
CA PHE A 379 16.32 9.56 0.66
C PHE A 379 17.27 10.43 1.49
N LYS A 380 16.73 11.38 2.25
CA LYS A 380 17.47 12.28 3.15
C LYS A 380 17.41 11.82 4.61
N ILE A 381 16.57 10.83 4.93
CA ILE A 381 16.46 10.30 6.28
C ILE A 381 17.67 9.41 6.58
N PRO A 382 18.32 9.54 7.75
CA PRO A 382 19.37 8.62 8.16
C PRO A 382 18.90 7.16 8.07
N PRO A 383 19.72 6.23 7.54
CA PRO A 383 19.29 4.85 7.29
C PRO A 383 18.65 4.14 8.49
N ALA A 384 19.19 4.34 9.70
CA ALA A 384 18.65 3.76 10.94
C ALA A 384 17.23 4.25 11.30
N GLN A 385 16.81 5.38 10.74
CA GLN A 385 15.54 6.05 11.01
C GLN A 385 14.55 5.94 9.86
N GLN A 386 14.99 5.55 8.67
CA GLN A 386 14.17 5.55 7.45
C GLN A 386 12.92 4.68 7.59
N LYS A 387 13.05 3.50 8.21
CA LYS A 387 11.92 2.62 8.48
C LYS A 387 10.87 3.28 9.40
N LEU A 388 11.31 3.95 10.46
CA LEU A 388 10.39 4.65 11.37
C LEU A 388 9.70 5.81 10.66
N TYR A 389 10.48 6.60 9.92
CA TYR A 389 9.99 7.71 9.10
C TYR A 389 8.87 7.25 8.17
N PHE A 390 9.14 6.29 7.28
CA PHE A 390 8.17 5.80 6.30
C PHE A 390 6.82 5.44 6.93
N ASN A 391 6.86 4.79 8.09
CA ASN A 391 5.64 4.36 8.76
C ASN A 391 4.87 5.48 9.46
N GLN A 392 5.55 6.51 9.96
CA GLN A 392 4.92 7.63 10.65
C GLN A 392 4.55 8.80 9.74
N SER A 393 5.21 8.92 8.60
CA SER A 393 4.95 9.93 7.57
C SER A 393 4.05 9.35 6.47
N LEU A 394 4.61 8.54 5.58
CA LEU A 394 3.99 8.11 4.33
C LEU A 394 2.76 7.21 4.53
N HIS A 395 2.86 6.22 5.41
CA HIS A 395 1.69 5.39 5.76
C HIS A 395 0.57 6.19 6.41
N ARG A 396 0.91 7.09 7.34
CA ARG A 396 -0.08 7.93 8.03
C ARG A 396 -0.77 8.86 7.04
N SER A 397 -0.01 9.55 6.19
CA SER A 397 -0.57 10.49 5.24
C SER A 397 -1.46 9.83 4.19
N MET A 398 -1.01 8.71 3.61
CA MET A 398 -1.76 8.02 2.56
C MET A 398 -2.98 7.27 3.12
N ILE A 399 -2.76 6.36 4.07
CA ILE A 399 -3.76 5.37 4.48
C ILE A 399 -4.70 5.94 5.55
N TRP A 400 -4.21 6.79 6.45
CA TRP A 400 -5.02 7.27 7.59
C TRP A 400 -5.66 8.62 7.35
N ILE A 401 -5.15 9.40 6.38
CA ILE A 401 -5.68 10.74 6.10
C ILE A 401 -6.22 10.81 4.68
N LEU A 402 -5.38 10.67 3.64
CA LEU A 402 -5.79 10.89 2.26
C LEU A 402 -6.88 9.91 1.81
N ASP A 403 -6.66 8.61 2.00
CA ASP A 403 -7.66 7.59 1.67
C ASP A 403 -8.99 7.84 2.41
N LYS A 404 -8.93 8.07 3.72
CA LYS A 404 -10.13 8.23 4.53
C LYS A 404 -10.89 9.52 4.26
N VAL A 405 -10.18 10.63 4.02
CA VAL A 405 -10.84 11.89 3.66
C VAL A 405 -11.51 11.79 2.30
N ILE A 406 -10.88 11.15 1.30
CA ILE A 406 -11.50 10.97 -0.02
C ILE A 406 -12.73 10.05 0.07
N GLN A 407 -12.65 8.97 0.85
CA GLN A 407 -13.82 8.11 1.10
C GLN A 407 -14.97 8.84 1.79
N ALA A 408 -14.68 9.77 2.71
CA ALA A 408 -15.68 10.61 3.35
C ALA A 408 -16.22 11.72 2.42
N MET A 409 -15.39 12.22 1.50
CA MET A 409 -15.79 13.21 0.49
C MET A 409 -16.76 12.62 -0.52
N ARG A 410 -16.48 11.44 -1.10
CA ARG A 410 -17.27 10.87 -2.22
C ARG A 410 -18.74 10.57 -1.89
N VAL A 411 -19.10 10.52 -0.61
CA VAL A 411 -20.51 10.37 -0.17
C VAL A 411 -21.25 11.71 -0.04
N GLN A 412 -20.53 12.84 -0.08
CA GLN A 412 -21.10 14.18 -0.11
C GLN A 412 -21.41 14.62 -1.54
N GLN A 413 -22.35 15.55 -1.66
CA GLN A 413 -22.82 16.10 -2.93
C GLN A 413 -22.32 17.54 -3.07
N ALA A 414 -21.38 17.78 -3.99
CA ALA A 414 -20.75 19.06 -4.27
C ALA A 414 -21.44 19.76 -5.46
N PRO A 415 -21.99 20.98 -5.27
CA PRO A 415 -22.51 21.76 -6.39
C PRO A 415 -21.37 22.35 -7.23
N ILE A 416 -21.60 22.44 -8.54
CA ILE A 416 -20.66 23.03 -9.51
C ILE A 416 -21.03 24.49 -9.77
N LYS A 417 -20.04 25.39 -9.63
CA LYS A 417 -20.19 26.83 -9.87
C LYS A 417 -20.77 27.12 -11.24
N GLY A 418 -21.76 28.00 -11.28
CA GLY A 418 -22.39 28.43 -12.53
C GLY A 418 -23.19 27.34 -13.25
N SER A 419 -23.48 26.23 -12.58
CA SER A 419 -24.24 25.10 -13.11
C SER A 419 -25.33 24.66 -12.13
N CYS A 420 -26.38 24.00 -12.64
CA CYS A 420 -27.36 23.31 -11.81
C CYS A 420 -26.91 21.88 -11.42
N LEU A 421 -25.72 21.47 -11.86
CA LEU A 421 -25.19 20.13 -11.59
C LEU A 421 -24.67 20.01 -10.16
N THR A 422 -24.92 18.84 -9.58
CA THR A 422 -24.33 18.40 -8.31
C THR A 422 -23.72 17.02 -8.55
N VAL A 423 -22.51 16.83 -8.06
CA VAL A 423 -21.71 15.61 -8.26
C VAL A 423 -21.25 15.06 -6.92
N ALA A 424 -20.86 13.79 -6.89
CA ALA A 424 -20.13 13.26 -5.74
C ALA A 424 -18.82 14.03 -5.57
N PHE A 425 -18.52 14.44 -4.33
CA PHE A 425 -17.37 15.30 -4.06
C PHE A 425 -16.06 14.51 -4.15
N ALA A 426 -15.12 14.96 -4.97
CA ALA A 426 -13.83 14.30 -5.17
C ALA A 426 -12.68 15.32 -5.28
N PRO A 427 -11.45 14.96 -4.89
CA PRO A 427 -10.28 15.82 -5.10
C PRO A 427 -9.96 15.94 -6.60
N SER A 428 -9.18 16.94 -6.97
CA SER A 428 -8.71 17.14 -8.35
C SER A 428 -7.27 16.74 -8.59
N PHE A 429 -6.53 16.34 -7.55
CA PHE A 429 -5.10 16.01 -7.59
C PHE A 429 -4.24 17.12 -8.23
N GLU A 430 -4.67 18.38 -8.07
CA GLU A 430 -3.95 19.54 -8.58
C GLU A 430 -2.57 19.72 -7.94
N ASN A 431 -1.64 20.30 -8.71
CA ASN A 431 -0.35 20.77 -8.21
C ASN A 431 -0.50 22.08 -7.43
N VAL A 432 -1.19 22.02 -6.29
CA VAL A 432 -1.30 23.14 -5.35
C VAL A 432 0.09 23.55 -4.89
N ASP A 433 0.44 24.82 -5.10
CA ASP A 433 1.71 25.38 -4.67
C ASP A 433 1.72 25.59 -3.15
N LEU A 434 2.44 24.72 -2.45
CA LEU A 434 2.75 24.82 -1.02
C LEU A 434 4.02 25.65 -0.76
N GLY A 435 4.64 26.25 -1.78
CA GLY A 435 5.91 26.96 -1.71
C GLY A 435 7.11 26.01 -1.74
N THR A 436 8.23 26.46 -1.19
CA THR A 436 9.45 25.65 -1.07
C THR A 436 9.25 24.51 -0.06
N ARG A 437 10.02 23.42 -0.20
CA ARG A 437 9.86 22.19 0.60
C ARG A 437 10.01 22.43 2.12
N ASP A 438 10.83 23.40 2.51
CA ASP A 438 11.01 23.87 3.90
C ASP A 438 9.82 24.70 4.44
N LYS A 439 8.88 25.09 3.60
CA LYS A 439 7.69 25.88 3.97
C LYS A 439 6.38 25.13 3.76
N ALA A 440 6.42 24.03 3.03
CA ALA A 440 5.25 23.32 2.56
C ALA A 440 4.33 22.84 3.70
N PHE A 441 4.91 22.28 4.77
CA PHE A 441 4.15 21.81 5.92
C PHE A 441 3.38 22.93 6.61
N GLY A 442 4.06 24.05 6.89
CA GLY A 442 3.45 25.22 7.53
C GLY A 442 2.34 25.83 6.67
N ASN A 443 2.53 25.88 5.35
CA ASN A 443 1.52 26.37 4.42
C ASN A 443 0.30 25.46 4.38
N LEU A 444 0.48 24.14 4.33
CA LEU A 444 -0.62 23.17 4.41
C LEU A 444 -1.38 23.29 5.73
N CYS A 445 -0.70 23.40 6.86
CA CYS A 445 -1.32 23.64 8.17
C CYS A 445 -2.17 24.93 8.18
N HIS A 446 -1.66 26.01 7.58
CA HIS A 446 -2.42 27.25 7.45
C HIS A 446 -3.67 27.10 6.58
N MET A 447 -3.62 26.29 5.52
CA MET A 447 -4.81 26.00 4.70
C MET A 447 -5.88 25.28 5.53
N VAL A 448 -5.51 24.29 6.34
CA VAL A 448 -6.42 23.58 7.26
C VAL A 448 -7.09 24.54 8.25
N ILE A 449 -6.32 25.43 8.88
CA ILE A 449 -6.85 26.42 9.83
C ILE A 449 -7.85 27.35 9.14
N LYS A 450 -7.52 27.84 7.93
CA LYS A 450 -8.42 28.70 7.14
C LYS A 450 -9.71 27.99 6.77
N LEU A 451 -9.62 26.72 6.33
CA LEU A 451 -10.78 25.91 5.97
C LEU A 451 -11.72 25.75 7.16
N ASN A 452 -11.22 25.25 8.29
CA ASN A 452 -12.03 25.03 9.49
C ASN A 452 -12.68 26.30 10.01
N LYS A 453 -11.96 27.44 9.96
CA LYS A 453 -12.54 28.74 10.32
C LYS A 453 -13.68 29.16 9.40
N LYS A 454 -13.61 28.80 8.12
CA LYS A 454 -14.57 29.18 7.09
C LYS A 454 -15.81 28.29 7.09
N ILE A 455 -15.63 26.97 7.10
CA ILE A 455 -16.70 25.98 6.86
C ILE A 455 -16.92 25.00 8.00
N GLY A 456 -16.30 25.19 9.17
CA GLY A 456 -16.33 24.23 10.28
C GLY A 456 -17.71 23.91 10.85
N THR A 457 -18.76 24.64 10.45
CA THR A 457 -20.17 24.41 10.85
C THR A 457 -21.07 24.00 9.68
N GLU A 458 -20.51 23.82 8.47
CA GLU A 458 -21.27 23.41 7.29
C GLU A 458 -21.75 21.97 7.43
N LYS A 459 -23.01 21.70 7.03
CA LYS A 459 -23.62 20.36 7.24
C LYS A 459 -22.94 19.25 6.44
N TRP A 460 -22.41 19.55 5.27
CA TRP A 460 -21.71 18.59 4.41
C TRP A 460 -20.27 18.33 4.90
N TYR A 461 -19.70 19.25 5.67
CA TYR A 461 -18.38 19.10 6.29
C TYR A 461 -18.51 18.31 7.60
N THR A 462 -18.84 17.03 7.41
CA THR A 462 -19.16 16.08 8.49
C THR A 462 -17.98 15.86 9.45
N ASP A 463 -18.30 15.30 10.64
CA ASP A 463 -17.30 14.93 11.64
C ASP A 463 -16.19 14.02 11.06
N ASP A 464 -16.52 13.17 10.09
CA ASP A 464 -15.53 12.32 9.40
C ASP A 464 -14.55 13.15 8.57
N ILE A 465 -15.06 14.01 7.67
CA ILE A 465 -14.20 14.87 6.83
C ILE A 465 -13.38 15.79 7.72
N GLN A 466 -14.02 16.48 8.67
CA GLN A 466 -13.36 17.38 9.59
C GLN A 466 -12.30 16.65 10.45
N GLY A 467 -12.62 15.45 10.92
CA GLY A 467 -11.71 14.61 11.69
C GLY A 467 -10.41 14.32 10.95
N TYR A 468 -10.49 13.83 9.70
CA TYR A 468 -9.30 13.53 8.90
C TYR A 468 -8.53 14.79 8.49
N ILE A 469 -9.22 15.87 8.10
CA ILE A 469 -8.57 17.15 7.80
C ILE A 469 -7.79 17.67 9.03
N ASN A 470 -8.35 17.53 10.23
CA ASN A 470 -7.69 17.91 11.49
C ASN A 470 -6.52 17.01 11.88
N MET A 471 -6.34 15.87 11.23
CA MET A 471 -5.13 15.05 11.39
C MET A 471 -3.96 15.59 10.56
N ILE A 472 -4.17 16.43 9.55
CA ILE A 472 -3.09 16.94 8.69
C ILE A 472 -1.99 17.68 9.49
N PRO A 473 -2.29 18.56 10.47
CA PRO A 473 -1.26 19.22 11.28
C PRO A 473 -0.47 18.27 12.21
N SER A 474 -0.90 17.00 12.33
CA SER A 474 -0.17 15.97 13.08
C SER A 474 0.76 15.13 12.20
N LEU A 475 0.83 15.43 10.90
CA LEU A 475 1.81 14.84 10.01
C LEU A 475 3.23 15.28 10.38
N PHE A 476 4.18 14.47 9.92
CA PHE A 476 5.59 14.69 10.15
C PHE A 476 6.05 15.97 9.45
N ASP A 477 6.68 16.91 10.17
CA ASP A 477 7.27 18.11 9.58
C ASP A 477 8.64 17.77 8.97
N VAL A 478 8.69 17.69 7.64
CA VAL A 478 9.93 17.40 6.91
C VAL A 478 10.75 18.65 6.61
N SER A 479 10.26 19.84 6.96
CA SER A 479 10.90 21.12 6.63
C SER A 479 12.39 21.17 7.01
N PRO A 480 12.84 20.65 8.17
CA PRO A 480 14.25 20.70 8.55
C PRO A 480 15.19 19.98 7.57
N TYR A 481 14.73 18.91 6.89
CA TYR A 481 15.51 18.17 5.89
C TYR A 481 15.73 18.94 4.57
N TRP A 482 15.02 20.05 4.42
CA TRP A 482 15.06 20.90 3.22
C TRP A 482 15.62 22.30 3.50
N THR A 483 16.12 22.54 4.72
CA THR A 483 16.86 23.76 5.05
C THR A 483 18.36 23.57 4.78
N SER A 484 19.06 24.64 4.44
CA SER A 484 20.51 24.62 4.20
C SER A 484 21.28 24.48 5.52
N GLY A 485 21.44 23.24 6.01
CA GLY A 485 22.17 22.92 7.23
C GLY A 485 22.15 21.43 7.56
N ILE A 486 23.09 20.98 8.41
CA ILE A 486 23.15 19.60 8.93
C ILE A 486 21.79 19.23 9.51
N VAL A 487 21.20 18.13 9.02
CA VAL A 487 20.02 17.49 9.62
C VAL A 487 20.40 17.08 11.04
N PRO A 488 19.89 17.75 12.08
CA PRO A 488 20.23 17.34 13.42
C PRO A 488 19.45 16.06 13.75
N ALA A 489 20.13 15.09 14.37
CA ALA A 489 19.57 13.78 14.71
C ALA A 489 18.33 13.86 15.63
N ASP A 490 18.04 15.04 16.18
CA ASP A 490 16.94 15.38 17.07
C ASP A 490 15.60 15.68 16.36
N VAL A 491 15.60 15.89 15.03
CA VAL A 491 14.38 16.29 14.29
C VAL A 491 13.34 15.18 14.25
N LEU A 492 13.76 13.91 14.15
CA LEU A 492 12.83 12.79 14.20
C LEU A 492 12.19 12.67 15.59
N ASP A 493 12.98 12.79 16.65
CA ASP A 493 12.50 12.76 18.03
C ASP A 493 11.54 13.92 18.33
N ALA A 494 11.82 15.12 17.81
CA ALA A 494 10.96 16.29 17.94
C ALA A 494 9.63 16.14 17.18
N ASN A 495 9.66 15.59 15.96
CA ASN A 495 8.46 15.30 15.19
C ASN A 495 7.61 14.20 15.82
N VAL A 496 8.26 13.14 16.31
CA VAL A 496 7.62 12.06 17.09
C VAL A 496 6.95 12.65 18.34
N ALA A 497 7.63 13.56 19.06
CA ALA A 497 7.06 14.25 20.20
C ALA A 497 5.91 15.20 19.83
N ALA A 498 6.01 15.94 18.72
CA ALA A 498 4.97 16.83 18.22
C ALA A 498 3.72 16.06 17.77
N ALA A 499 3.90 14.94 17.06
CA ALA A 499 2.81 14.05 16.65
C ALA A 499 2.08 13.44 17.86
N LYS A 500 2.78 13.17 18.97
CA LYS A 500 2.16 12.78 20.26
C LYS A 500 1.45 13.93 20.96
N ALA A 501 1.99 15.14 20.86
CA ALA A 501 1.48 16.34 21.51
C ALA A 501 0.28 16.96 20.78
N ALA A 502 0.07 16.66 19.49
CA ALA A 502 -1.10 17.07 18.72
C ALA A 502 -2.37 16.45 19.33
N THR A 503 -3.09 17.25 20.12
CA THR A 503 -4.25 16.92 20.97
C THR A 503 -5.53 16.53 20.22
N THR A 504 -5.45 16.11 18.96
CA THR A 504 -6.62 15.62 18.20
C THR A 504 -6.99 14.18 18.54
N PHE A 505 -6.13 13.45 19.24
CA PHE A 505 -6.54 12.25 19.97
C PHE A 505 -6.96 12.65 21.39
N LYS A 506 -8.20 12.36 21.76
CA LYS A 506 -8.65 12.46 23.15
C LYS A 506 -7.72 11.62 24.04
N THR A 507 -6.76 12.23 24.72
CA THR A 507 -5.99 11.60 25.80
C THR A 507 -5.90 12.48 27.04
N TYR A 508 -6.19 11.86 28.18
CA TYR A 508 -6.08 12.36 29.56
C TYR A 508 -4.61 12.28 30.07
N PRO A 509 -4.26 12.88 31.23
CA PRO A 509 -3.04 13.67 31.40
C PRO A 509 -1.75 12.86 31.59
N ALA A 510 -0.66 13.46 31.11
CA ALA A 510 0.71 13.01 31.24
C ALA A 510 1.32 13.38 32.59
N SER A 511 2.08 12.46 33.18
CA SER A 511 3.04 12.81 34.25
C SER A 511 4.34 12.02 34.08
N ALA A 512 5.31 12.60 33.37
CA ALA A 512 6.75 12.57 33.66
C ALA A 512 7.55 13.25 32.52
N PRO A 513 8.69 13.89 32.82
CA PRO A 513 9.53 14.55 31.82
C PRO A 513 10.44 13.57 31.04
N ASN A 514 10.62 13.83 29.74
CA ASN A 514 11.45 13.03 28.82
C ASN A 514 12.96 13.21 29.04
N PRO A 515 13.79 12.15 28.92
CA PRO A 515 15.25 12.22 28.75
C PRO A 515 15.69 12.09 27.27
N PRO A 516 16.97 12.37 26.93
CA PRO A 516 17.45 12.55 25.55
C PRO A 516 17.94 11.27 24.84
N SER A 517 17.82 11.27 23.50
CA SER A 517 18.34 10.35 22.47
C SER A 517 18.61 8.91 22.90
N MET A 518 17.75 7.97 22.50
CA MET A 518 17.92 6.56 22.86
C MET A 518 17.95 5.67 21.62
N VAL A 519 19.09 4.98 21.45
CA VAL A 519 19.07 3.54 21.16
C VAL A 519 17.96 2.97 22.04
N CYS A 520 16.89 2.42 21.45
CA CYS A 520 15.71 1.98 22.18
C CYS A 520 16.15 1.19 23.43
N ASP A 521 15.95 1.76 24.62
CA ASP A 521 16.44 1.18 25.88
C ASP A 521 15.78 -0.19 26.12
N ILE A 522 16.45 -1.27 25.70
CA ILE A 522 15.96 -2.64 25.87
C ILE A 522 16.17 -3.17 27.29
N THR A 523 16.78 -2.38 28.18
CA THR A 523 17.04 -2.76 29.58
C THR A 523 15.77 -3.19 30.34
N PRO A 524 14.58 -2.59 30.13
CA PRO A 524 13.34 -3.04 30.75
C PRO A 524 12.94 -4.47 30.38
N TYR A 525 13.44 -5.01 29.26
CA TYR A 525 13.16 -6.37 28.83
C TYR A 525 14.24 -7.38 29.24
N GLN A 526 15.32 -6.94 29.90
CA GLN A 526 16.36 -7.88 30.36
C GLN A 526 15.77 -8.92 31.33
N GLY A 527 16.01 -10.20 31.02
CA GLY A 527 15.47 -11.32 31.78
C GLY A 527 14.04 -11.71 31.40
N ILE A 528 13.39 -10.96 30.50
CA ILE A 528 12.14 -11.38 29.86
C ILE A 528 12.48 -12.41 28.77
N PRO A 529 11.68 -13.48 28.60
CA PRO A 529 11.80 -14.39 27.47
C PRO A 529 11.80 -13.64 26.13
N LYS A 530 12.69 -14.04 25.21
CA LYS A 530 12.73 -13.47 23.86
C LYS A 530 11.58 -13.99 23.02
N PHE A 531 11.03 -13.14 22.16
CA PHE A 531 10.07 -13.49 21.12
C PHE A 531 10.71 -14.49 20.14
N PRO A 532 10.19 -15.72 20.00
CA PRO A 532 10.74 -16.69 19.05
C PRO A 532 10.43 -16.34 17.59
N GLN A 533 11.34 -16.60 16.65
CA GLN A 533 11.15 -16.27 15.22
C GLN A 533 9.94 -16.96 14.59
N TYR A 534 9.67 -18.21 14.96
CA TYR A 534 8.61 -19.01 14.34
C TYR A 534 7.55 -19.43 15.37
N PRO A 535 6.26 -19.42 14.99
CA PRO A 535 5.23 -20.07 15.77
C PRO A 535 5.46 -21.59 15.82
N PRO A 536 5.04 -22.28 16.89
CA PRO A 536 5.20 -23.73 16.97
C PRO A 536 4.38 -24.43 15.89
N LYS A 537 5.05 -25.29 15.10
CA LYS A 537 4.41 -26.11 14.06
C LYS A 537 3.28 -26.95 14.64
N ASP A 538 3.53 -27.61 15.76
CA ASP A 538 2.57 -28.44 16.48
C ASP A 538 2.16 -27.82 17.81
N ILE A 539 0.91 -28.01 18.20
CA ILE A 539 0.35 -27.57 19.48
C ILE A 539 -0.22 -28.78 20.23
N GLY A 540 -0.37 -28.67 21.56
CA GLY A 540 -0.94 -29.77 22.35
C GLY A 540 -2.39 -30.09 21.95
N ALA A 541 -2.86 -31.31 22.24
CA ALA A 541 -4.21 -31.79 21.86
C ALA A 541 -5.35 -30.87 22.36
N ASP A 542 -5.14 -30.14 23.46
CA ASP A 542 -6.08 -29.20 24.06
C ASP A 542 -5.67 -27.72 23.90
N GLU A 543 -4.63 -27.46 23.10
CA GLU A 543 -4.14 -26.11 22.82
C GLU A 543 -4.84 -25.53 21.61
N VAL A 544 -5.29 -24.29 21.77
CA VAL A 544 -5.92 -23.51 20.72
C VAL A 544 -4.86 -22.50 20.25
N ARG A 545 -4.70 -22.33 18.93
CA ARG A 545 -3.84 -21.25 18.42
C ARG A 545 -4.43 -19.90 18.81
N HIS A 546 -3.66 -18.83 18.85
CA HIS A 546 -4.19 -17.49 19.17
C HIS A 546 -3.31 -16.41 18.58
N ALA A 547 -3.87 -15.24 18.25
CA ALA A 547 -3.14 -14.12 17.62
C ALA A 547 -2.45 -13.17 18.62
N CYS A 548 -2.69 -13.29 19.93
CA CYS A 548 -2.24 -12.28 20.90
C CYS A 548 -1.50 -12.87 22.10
N MET A 549 -0.61 -12.07 22.68
CA MET A 549 -0.05 -12.34 24.00
C MET A 549 -1.16 -12.41 25.06
N GLY A 550 -1.06 -13.38 25.97
CA GLY A 550 -1.98 -13.54 27.08
C GLY A 550 -3.35 -14.10 26.71
N LEU A 551 -3.50 -14.76 25.55
CA LEU A 551 -4.75 -15.43 25.14
C LEU A 551 -4.64 -16.97 25.07
N ASN A 552 -3.58 -17.53 25.65
CA ASN A 552 -3.41 -18.99 25.73
C ASN A 552 -4.49 -19.63 26.61
N SER A 553 -4.93 -20.83 26.22
CA SER A 553 -6.08 -21.48 26.85
C SER A 553 -5.74 -22.26 28.13
N CYS A 554 -4.47 -22.64 28.34
CA CYS A 554 -3.99 -23.37 29.52
C CYS A 554 -2.49 -23.10 29.81
N LYS A 555 -2.01 -23.63 30.95
CA LYS A 555 -0.59 -23.71 31.32
C LYS A 555 0.27 -24.33 30.21
N GLY A 556 1.46 -23.78 29.96
CA GLY A 556 2.42 -24.29 28.97
C GLY A 556 2.04 -24.04 27.50
N GLN A 557 0.95 -23.31 27.24
CA GLN A 557 0.46 -23.01 25.89
C GLN A 557 0.86 -21.60 25.44
N GLY A 558 1.16 -21.40 24.15
CA GLY A 558 1.75 -20.14 23.65
C GLY A 558 3.15 -20.35 23.09
N ARG A 559 3.66 -19.37 22.32
CA ARG A 559 4.90 -19.51 21.52
C ARG A 559 6.14 -19.89 22.33
N THR A 560 6.27 -19.36 23.53
CA THR A 560 7.42 -19.55 24.44
C THR A 560 7.27 -20.76 25.38
N ARG A 561 6.06 -21.34 25.49
CA ARG A 561 5.77 -22.54 26.32
C ARG A 561 6.00 -22.39 27.84
N ASP A 562 6.18 -21.17 28.35
CA ASP A 562 6.73 -20.87 29.67
C ASP A 562 5.75 -20.16 30.63
N ASN A 563 4.44 -20.38 30.47
CA ASN A 563 3.41 -19.80 31.33
C ASN A 563 2.86 -20.79 32.35
N ALA A 564 2.42 -20.26 33.50
CA ALA A 564 1.87 -21.07 34.59
C ALA A 564 0.35 -21.33 34.45
N CYS A 565 -0.38 -20.55 33.65
CA CYS A 565 -1.82 -20.64 33.50
C CYS A 565 -2.34 -20.04 32.18
N ALA A 566 -3.60 -20.31 31.87
CA ALA A 566 -4.37 -19.60 30.84
C ALA A 566 -4.28 -18.08 31.03
N GLY A 567 -4.07 -17.35 29.94
CA GLY A 567 -3.95 -15.89 29.96
C GLY A 567 -2.54 -15.32 30.21
N GLN A 568 -1.53 -16.17 30.41
CA GLN A 568 -0.15 -15.80 30.79
C GLN A 568 0.93 -16.13 29.72
N GLY A 569 0.55 -16.57 28.52
CA GLY A 569 1.49 -16.91 27.45
C GLY A 569 2.07 -15.67 26.78
N TYR A 570 3.37 -15.66 26.48
CA TYR A 570 4.05 -14.47 25.95
C TYR A 570 3.74 -14.15 24.49
N CYS A 571 3.28 -15.10 23.66
CA CYS A 571 3.03 -14.78 22.25
C CYS A 571 2.01 -15.67 21.54
N SER A 572 1.60 -15.18 20.36
CA SER A 572 0.79 -15.86 19.38
C SER A 572 1.39 -17.17 18.87
N THR A 573 0.51 -18.13 18.58
CA THR A 573 0.83 -19.42 17.96
C THR A 573 0.16 -19.62 16.60
N ALA A 574 -0.40 -18.56 16.01
CA ALA A 574 -1.07 -18.60 14.71
C ALA A 574 -0.08 -18.86 13.57
N LEU A 575 -0.50 -19.63 12.56
CA LEU A 575 0.30 -19.97 11.38
C LEU A 575 -0.23 -19.25 10.14
N ALA A 576 0.64 -19.10 9.15
CA ALA A 576 0.26 -18.59 7.85
C ALA A 576 -0.54 -19.58 7.01
N TYR A 577 -1.49 -19.04 6.25
CA TYR A 577 -2.31 -19.81 5.33
C TYR A 577 -1.49 -20.24 4.12
N ASN A 578 -1.73 -21.47 3.66
CA ASN A 578 -1.09 -22.00 2.46
C ASN A 578 -2.13 -22.07 1.34
N TYR A 579 -2.04 -21.16 0.36
CA TYR A 579 -2.98 -21.09 -0.76
C TYR A 579 -2.92 -22.31 -1.67
N ALA A 580 -1.71 -22.83 -1.92
CA ALA A 580 -1.52 -24.02 -2.73
C ALA A 580 -2.05 -25.29 -2.04
N LYS A 581 -2.03 -25.32 -0.69
CA LYS A 581 -2.51 -26.43 0.12
C LYS A 581 -3.22 -25.96 1.39
N PRO A 582 -4.50 -25.58 1.32
CA PRO A 582 -5.28 -25.07 2.46
C PRO A 582 -5.25 -25.90 3.75
N GLY A 583 -5.03 -27.23 3.64
CA GLY A 583 -4.91 -28.14 4.79
C GLY A 583 -3.52 -28.17 5.45
N GLU A 584 -2.50 -27.56 4.85
CA GLU A 584 -1.09 -27.63 5.27
C GLU A 584 -0.51 -26.20 5.50
N PRO A 585 -0.80 -25.55 6.64
CA PRO A 585 -0.33 -24.18 6.91
C PRO A 585 1.20 -24.06 6.97
N ILE A 586 1.71 -22.88 6.59
CA ILE A 586 3.13 -22.57 6.59
C ILE A 586 3.58 -22.22 8.02
N VAL A 587 4.74 -22.70 8.45
CA VAL A 587 5.33 -22.40 9.77
C VAL A 587 5.96 -21.00 9.75
N SER A 588 5.12 -20.00 9.63
CA SER A 588 5.48 -18.58 9.62
C SER A 588 4.33 -17.74 10.17
N ASP A 589 4.65 -16.52 10.61
CA ASP A 589 3.65 -15.51 10.92
C ASP A 589 3.02 -15.00 9.61
N HIS A 590 1.71 -14.72 9.60
CA HIS A 590 1.00 -14.24 8.41
C HIS A 590 0.85 -12.73 8.34
N THR A 591 0.79 -12.19 7.11
CA THR A 591 0.25 -10.86 6.84
C THR A 591 -1.26 -10.93 7.01
N CYS A 592 -1.84 -9.98 7.73
CA CYS A 592 -3.24 -10.10 8.10
C CYS A 592 -4.19 -9.54 7.06
N HIS A 593 -5.46 -9.86 7.29
CA HIS A 593 -6.51 -9.95 6.31
C HIS A 593 -6.24 -11.07 5.31
N VAL A 594 -7.17 -12.01 5.23
CA VAL A 594 -7.24 -13.10 4.26
C VAL A 594 -6.12 -14.16 4.18
N LYS A 595 -4.85 -13.91 4.60
CA LYS A 595 -3.73 -14.90 4.59
C LYS A 595 -3.50 -15.67 5.92
N ASN A 596 -4.53 -15.89 6.74
CA ASN A 596 -4.41 -16.63 8.02
C ASN A 596 -5.19 -17.95 8.03
N ASN A 597 -4.72 -18.97 8.78
CA ASN A 597 -5.39 -20.28 8.87
C ASN A 597 -6.22 -20.47 10.17
N CYS A 598 -6.62 -19.39 10.85
CA CYS A 598 -7.13 -19.47 12.22
C CYS A 598 -8.65 -19.17 12.36
N ALA A 599 -9.45 -20.21 12.59
CA ALA A 599 -10.84 -20.12 13.06
C ALA A 599 -10.95 -20.15 14.59
N GLY A 600 -11.84 -19.34 15.15
CA GLY A 600 -12.06 -19.10 16.59
C GLY A 600 -11.01 -18.23 17.27
N GLN A 601 -10.16 -17.52 16.51
CA GLN A 601 -8.88 -17.03 17.00
C GLN A 601 -8.39 -15.81 16.20
N GLY A 602 -8.39 -14.62 16.80
CA GLY A 602 -7.56 -13.51 16.32
C GLY A 602 -8.05 -12.77 15.06
N GLY A 603 -8.75 -11.65 15.19
CA GLY A 603 -8.97 -10.70 14.08
C GLY A 603 -8.86 -9.29 14.59
N CYS A 604 -8.14 -8.36 13.97
CA CYS A 604 -8.07 -7.02 14.55
C CYS A 604 -7.52 -5.90 13.63
N GLY A 605 -8.26 -4.80 13.55
CA GLY A 605 -7.68 -3.51 13.88
C GLY A 605 -7.22 -2.58 12.76
N LEU A 606 -6.42 -3.01 11.77
CA LEU A 606 -5.95 -2.04 10.77
C LEU A 606 -6.80 -2.02 9.49
N TYR A 607 -7.11 -3.20 8.97
CA TYR A 607 -7.78 -3.38 7.69
C TYR A 607 -9.06 -4.17 7.92
N GLY A 608 -10.18 -3.48 8.04
CA GLY A 608 -11.48 -4.08 8.33
C GLY A 608 -12.49 -2.98 8.64
N THR A 609 -13.76 -3.30 8.53
CA THR A 609 -14.88 -2.41 8.84
C THR A 609 -14.81 -1.92 10.30
N ALA A 610 -15.48 -0.81 10.58
CA ALA A 610 -15.66 -0.30 11.94
C ALA A 610 -16.22 -1.36 12.91
N GLU A 611 -17.02 -2.30 12.41
CA GLU A 611 -17.57 -3.42 13.16
C GLU A 611 -16.48 -4.42 13.55
N GLU A 612 -15.68 -4.88 12.58
CA GLU A 612 -14.58 -5.83 12.80
C GLU A 612 -13.51 -5.27 13.75
N GLN A 613 -13.28 -3.95 13.72
CA GLN A 613 -12.34 -3.28 14.62
C GLN A 613 -12.89 -3.09 16.04
N TYR A 614 -14.22 -3.12 16.23
CA TYR A 614 -14.86 -2.82 17.52
C TYR A 614 -15.39 -4.06 18.25
N ASN A 615 -16.17 -4.89 17.56
CA ASN A 615 -16.93 -5.99 18.14
C ASN A 615 -16.24 -7.34 18.00
N ASP A 616 -15.37 -7.50 17.00
CA ASP A 616 -14.69 -8.78 16.76
C ASP A 616 -13.15 -8.78 16.96
N PRO A 617 -12.50 -7.85 17.71
CA PRO A 617 -11.08 -7.95 17.92
C PRO A 617 -10.73 -9.24 18.69
N SER A 618 -9.94 -10.09 18.04
CA SER A 618 -9.50 -11.42 18.43
C SER A 618 -10.56 -12.53 18.42
N ASN A 619 -11.79 -12.24 18.01
CA ASN A 619 -12.92 -13.17 17.99
C ASN A 619 -13.30 -13.56 16.55
N ASN A 620 -12.35 -14.13 15.81
CA ASN A 620 -12.61 -14.52 14.45
C ASN A 620 -13.24 -15.92 14.42
N ALA A 621 -14.51 -16.10 14.04
CA ALA A 621 -15.16 -17.40 13.99
C ALA A 621 -14.57 -18.38 12.95
N CYS A 622 -13.70 -17.93 12.03
CA CYS A 622 -13.29 -18.66 10.81
C CYS A 622 -11.86 -18.32 10.41
N ALA A 623 -11.06 -19.14 9.72
CA ALA A 623 -9.83 -18.56 9.17
C ALA A 623 -10.10 -17.44 8.17
N THR A 624 -9.10 -16.61 7.94
CA THR A 624 -9.04 -15.49 6.98
C THR A 624 -9.91 -14.27 7.26
N LYS A 625 -10.82 -14.29 8.25
CA LYS A 625 -11.61 -13.08 8.65
C LYS A 625 -10.93 -12.20 9.71
N GLY A 626 -9.63 -12.37 9.89
CA GLY A 626 -8.86 -11.61 10.87
C GLY A 626 -8.05 -10.52 10.20
N SER A 627 -8.08 -9.32 10.76
CA SER A 627 -7.49 -8.10 10.19
C SER A 627 -6.17 -7.62 10.83
N CYS A 628 -5.53 -8.42 11.71
CA CYS A 628 -4.42 -7.99 12.57
C CYS A 628 -3.04 -8.63 12.43
N ALA A 629 -2.01 -7.82 12.70
CA ALA A 629 -0.67 -8.32 12.97
C ALA A 629 -0.65 -9.46 14.00
N THR A 630 0.28 -10.39 13.77
CA THR A 630 0.53 -11.53 14.64
C THR A 630 1.96 -11.43 15.17
N PRO A 631 2.19 -11.13 16.47
CA PRO A 631 1.18 -10.84 17.51
C PRO A 631 0.54 -9.44 17.36
N ILE A 632 -0.65 -9.22 17.95
CA ILE A 632 -1.14 -7.85 18.16
C ILE A 632 -0.18 -7.16 19.12
N ASN A 633 0.51 -6.13 18.64
CA ASN A 633 1.45 -5.34 19.41
C ASN A 633 0.80 -4.09 20.01
N ALA A 634 1.48 -3.49 20.99
CA ALA A 634 0.98 -2.36 21.77
C ALA A 634 0.66 -1.12 20.92
N GLU A 635 1.36 -0.97 19.80
CA GLU A 635 1.29 0.18 18.90
C GLU A 635 0.09 0.12 17.94
N ARG A 636 -0.79 -0.89 18.07
CA ARG A 636 -2.01 -1.05 17.25
C ARG A 636 -3.21 -0.31 17.84
N PHE A 637 -3.89 0.50 17.03
CA PHE A 637 -5.13 1.18 17.39
C PHE A 637 -6.18 1.09 16.26
N SER A 638 -7.48 1.22 16.59
CA SER A 638 -8.56 1.17 15.58
C SER A 638 -8.59 2.47 14.77
N THR A 639 -8.76 2.37 13.45
CA THR A 639 -8.74 3.50 12.52
C THR A 639 -10.11 4.11 12.24
N MET A 640 -11.19 3.38 12.53
CA MET A 640 -12.57 3.82 12.31
C MET A 640 -13.53 3.26 13.38
N GLY A 641 -14.74 3.83 13.46
CA GLY A 641 -15.79 3.34 14.36
C GLY A 641 -15.65 3.76 15.84
N LYS A 642 -16.42 3.10 16.72
CA LYS A 642 -16.53 3.50 18.14
C LYS A 642 -15.24 3.39 18.96
N ASN A 643 -14.29 2.56 18.52
CA ASN A 643 -12.97 2.41 19.14
C ASN A 643 -11.86 3.15 18.40
N GLN A 644 -12.20 4.01 17.43
CA GLN A 644 -11.23 4.83 16.70
C GLN A 644 -10.27 5.56 17.64
N GLY A 645 -8.97 5.47 17.32
CA GLY A 645 -7.87 6.06 18.08
C GLY A 645 -7.51 5.33 19.38
N LYS A 646 -8.08 4.15 19.67
CA LYS A 646 -7.83 3.39 20.91
C LYS A 646 -7.16 2.04 20.62
N SER A 647 -6.42 1.52 21.62
CA SER A 647 -5.65 0.28 21.51
C SER A 647 -6.52 -0.91 21.11
N VAL A 648 -6.06 -1.61 20.08
CA VAL A 648 -6.68 -2.84 19.55
C VAL A 648 -6.43 -4.01 20.49
N TRP A 649 -5.23 -4.11 21.08
CA TRP A 649 -4.91 -5.17 22.04
C TRP A 649 -5.76 -5.04 23.31
N VAL A 650 -5.95 -3.81 23.83
CA VAL A 650 -6.78 -3.58 25.02
C VAL A 650 -8.21 -4.02 24.76
N ARG A 651 -8.76 -3.65 23.60
CA ARG A 651 -10.11 -4.07 23.22
C ARG A 651 -10.20 -5.58 23.01
N ALA A 652 -9.21 -6.20 22.37
CA ALA A 652 -9.14 -7.66 22.22
C ALA A 652 -9.09 -8.37 23.58
N ARG A 653 -8.34 -7.83 24.54
CA ARG A 653 -8.24 -8.37 25.89
C ARG A 653 -9.58 -8.25 26.64
N GLU A 654 -10.25 -7.11 26.53
CA GLU A 654 -11.59 -6.91 27.10
C GLU A 654 -12.58 -7.97 26.58
N ILE A 655 -12.67 -8.17 25.27
CA ILE A 655 -13.56 -9.16 24.66
C ILE A 655 -13.20 -10.58 25.08
N PHE A 656 -11.92 -10.92 25.15
CA PHE A 656 -11.49 -12.23 25.66
C PHE A 656 -11.98 -12.46 27.10
N GLU A 657 -11.86 -11.45 27.96
CA GLU A 657 -12.29 -11.55 29.36
C GLU A 657 -13.80 -11.62 29.51
N THR A 658 -14.56 -10.86 28.71
CA THR A 658 -16.02 -10.73 28.86
C THR A 658 -16.82 -11.74 28.05
N GLU A 659 -16.28 -12.26 26.95
CA GLU A 659 -17.01 -13.13 26.01
C GLU A 659 -16.33 -14.48 25.83
N THR A 660 -15.06 -14.51 25.40
CA THR A 660 -14.37 -15.75 25.02
C THR A 660 -14.07 -16.66 26.21
N TYR A 661 -13.56 -16.10 27.31
CA TYR A 661 -13.15 -16.86 28.49
C TYR A 661 -14.33 -17.53 29.22
N PRO A 662 -15.49 -16.89 29.40
CA PRO A 662 -16.70 -17.55 29.88
C PRO A 662 -17.11 -18.79 29.05
N GLU A 663 -17.09 -18.70 27.73
CA GLU A 663 -17.40 -19.85 26.85
C GLU A 663 -16.34 -20.96 26.96
N LEU A 664 -15.07 -20.59 27.07
CA LEU A 664 -13.98 -21.54 27.29
C LEU A 664 -14.16 -22.28 28.61
N ARG A 665 -14.58 -21.60 29.68
CA ARG A 665 -14.87 -22.22 30.99
C ARG A 665 -16.05 -23.20 30.93
N LYS A 666 -17.08 -22.92 30.14
CA LYS A 666 -18.19 -23.87 29.92
C LYS A 666 -17.67 -25.18 29.32
N LYS A 667 -16.73 -25.09 28.37
CA LYS A 667 -16.08 -26.25 27.74
C LYS A 667 -15.01 -26.90 28.63
N LYS A 668 -14.36 -26.13 29.50
CA LYS A 668 -13.26 -26.54 30.38
C LYS A 668 -13.51 -26.06 31.82
N PRO A 669 -14.34 -26.77 32.61
CA PRO A 669 -14.76 -26.32 33.94
C PRO A 669 -13.63 -26.22 34.98
N HIS A 670 -12.48 -26.85 34.72
CA HIS A 670 -11.29 -26.81 35.58
C HIS A 670 -10.48 -25.51 35.46
N LEU A 671 -10.82 -24.63 34.51
CA LEU A 671 -10.17 -23.33 34.37
C LEU A 671 -10.54 -22.38 35.53
N PRO A 672 -9.61 -21.51 35.97
CA PRO A 672 -9.86 -20.54 37.02
C PRO A 672 -11.06 -19.63 36.74
N GLU A 673 -11.64 -19.03 37.78
CA GLU A 673 -12.84 -18.18 37.65
C GLU A 673 -12.64 -17.00 36.69
N LYS A 674 -11.43 -16.41 36.71
CA LYS A 674 -10.97 -15.33 35.85
C LYS A 674 -9.68 -15.74 35.13
N PRO A 675 -9.41 -15.22 33.92
CA PRO A 675 -8.16 -15.50 33.24
C PRO A 675 -6.98 -14.91 34.03
N GLY A 676 -5.79 -15.49 33.86
CA GLY A 676 -4.58 -14.95 34.48
C GLY A 676 -4.26 -13.54 33.96
N THR A 677 -3.56 -12.75 34.78
CA THR A 677 -3.04 -11.45 34.35
C THR A 677 -2.00 -11.65 33.25
N VAL A 678 -1.93 -10.68 32.35
CA VAL A 678 -0.91 -10.66 31.31
C VAL A 678 0.48 -10.64 31.95
N PRO A 679 1.49 -11.35 31.40
CA PRO A 679 2.85 -11.33 31.94
C PRO A 679 3.35 -9.89 32.01
N HIS A 680 4.13 -9.57 33.03
CA HIS A 680 4.71 -8.23 33.24
C HIS A 680 3.71 -7.09 32.93
N PRO A 681 2.60 -6.99 33.67
CA PRO A 681 1.47 -6.12 33.32
C PRO A 681 1.85 -4.64 33.21
N ASN A 682 2.93 -4.21 33.85
CA ASN A 682 3.46 -2.85 33.70
C ASN A 682 4.19 -2.63 32.37
N LEU A 683 4.88 -3.66 31.85
CA LEU A 683 5.59 -3.61 30.57
C LEU A 683 4.66 -3.85 29.38
N PHE A 684 3.64 -4.71 29.56
CA PHE A 684 2.72 -5.13 28.50
C PHE A 684 1.28 -4.69 28.75
N GLN A 685 1.08 -3.55 29.43
CA GLN A 685 -0.25 -3.00 29.75
C GLN A 685 -1.13 -2.77 28.51
N TYR A 686 -0.50 -2.50 27.36
CA TYR A 686 -1.16 -2.30 26.08
C TYR A 686 -0.85 -3.42 25.08
N GLY A 687 -0.19 -4.50 25.51
CA GLY A 687 0.28 -5.59 24.66
C GLY A 687 1.80 -5.64 24.51
N PRO A 688 2.32 -6.63 23.74
CA PRO A 688 3.75 -6.77 23.46
C PRO A 688 4.23 -5.60 22.60
N THR A 689 5.33 -4.95 22.99
CA THR A 689 5.87 -3.78 22.27
C THR A 689 6.73 -4.21 21.09
N ILE A 690 6.85 -3.37 20.07
CA ILE A 690 7.80 -3.60 18.97
C ILE A 690 9.23 -3.72 19.50
N GLN A 691 9.57 -2.93 20.52
CA GLN A 691 10.90 -2.93 21.12
C GLN A 691 11.26 -4.28 21.75
N TRP A 692 10.28 -4.97 22.33
CA TRP A 692 10.49 -6.33 22.82
C TRP A 692 10.62 -7.34 21.67
N ILE A 693 9.77 -7.22 20.65
CA ILE A 693 9.70 -8.17 19.52
C ILE A 693 10.93 -8.05 18.60
N GLN A 694 11.22 -6.84 18.12
CA GLN A 694 12.29 -6.57 17.16
C GLN A 694 13.62 -6.31 17.85
N ASP A 695 13.69 -5.30 18.72
CA ASP A 695 14.99 -4.80 19.21
C ASP A 695 15.61 -5.75 20.26
N TYR A 696 14.83 -6.21 21.23
CA TYR A 696 15.31 -7.10 22.30
C TYR A 696 15.46 -8.56 21.83
N SER A 697 14.49 -9.05 21.04
CA SER A 697 14.48 -10.45 20.62
C SER A 697 15.23 -10.69 19.31
N GLY A 698 15.49 -9.65 18.52
CA GLY A 698 16.18 -9.74 17.23
C GLY A 698 15.33 -10.39 16.14
N GLN A 699 14.00 -10.33 16.26
CA GLN A 699 13.06 -11.04 15.37
C GLN A 699 12.10 -10.09 14.68
N GLY A 700 11.82 -10.34 13.40
CA GLY A 700 10.80 -9.59 12.67
C GLY A 700 9.39 -9.94 13.16
N MET A 701 8.48 -8.97 13.09
CA MET A 701 7.05 -9.21 13.24
C MET A 701 6.37 -9.21 11.88
N THR A 702 5.29 -9.98 11.73
CA THR A 702 4.46 -9.92 10.52
C THR A 702 3.21 -9.08 10.78
N ALA A 703 3.04 -8.08 9.92
CA ALA A 703 1.94 -7.14 9.95
C ALA A 703 1.25 -7.14 8.59
N CYS A 704 0.01 -6.65 8.47
CA CYS A 704 -0.56 -6.34 7.15
C CYS A 704 0.38 -5.35 6.43
N GLY A 705 0.83 -5.62 5.22
CA GLY A 705 1.98 -4.88 4.72
C GLY A 705 3.28 -5.56 5.16
N ALA A 706 4.02 -6.10 4.20
CA ALA A 706 5.37 -6.67 4.37
C ALA A 706 6.38 -5.78 5.14
N SER A 707 6.03 -4.51 5.43
CA SER A 707 6.83 -3.61 6.26
C SER A 707 7.04 -4.04 7.72
N GLY A 708 6.30 -5.06 8.17
CA GLY A 708 6.26 -5.44 9.58
C GLY A 708 5.58 -4.40 10.47
N MET A 709 4.97 -3.34 9.92
CA MET A 709 4.56 -2.17 10.71
C MET A 709 3.27 -1.47 10.27
N SER A 710 2.21 -2.17 9.86
CA SER A 710 0.84 -1.59 9.78
C SER A 710 0.25 -1.10 11.13
N GLY A 711 1.07 -0.48 11.99
CA GLY A 711 0.82 -0.21 13.40
C GLY A 711 1.90 -0.81 14.31
N ALA A 712 3.15 -0.92 13.84
CA ALA A 712 4.27 -1.27 14.72
C ALA A 712 5.30 -0.17 14.91
N GLY A 713 5.17 0.97 14.23
CA GLY A 713 6.09 2.09 14.37
C GLY A 713 5.55 3.20 15.27
N SER A 714 5.40 2.98 16.57
CA SER A 714 5.49 4.10 17.50
C SER A 714 6.13 3.64 18.81
N CYS A 715 7.34 4.13 19.09
CA CYS A 715 7.75 4.29 20.49
C CYS A 715 6.88 5.39 21.12
N SER A 716 5.60 5.06 21.35
CA SER A 716 4.57 5.68 22.23
C SER A 716 3.18 5.51 21.67
#